data_AF-A0A3M1DT54-F1
#
_entry.id   AF-A0A3M1DT54-F1
#
_cell.length_a   1.000
_cell.length_b   1.000
_cell.length_c   1.000
_cell.angle_alpha   90.00
_cell.angle_beta   90.00
_cell.angle_gamma   90.00
#
_symmetry.space_group_name_H-M   'P 1'
#
loop_
_entity.id
_entity.type
_entity.pdbx_description
1 polymer ?
#
loop_
_entity_poly.entity_id
_entity_poly.type
_entity_poly.pdbx_seq_one_letter_code
_entity_poly.pdbx_strand_id
1 'polypeptide(L)'
;VERIETREHEDYGDRGFRRVTVVGRLDVSNVPAFRVAEVQKRRTTTKPGPPFTTATLQQAASTSLGFSPSRTMRVAQQLYEGIDLNDGRGTVGLITYMRTDSTNLSAESVDNVRTLIRSRFGEAYLPKKPHRYASGARAQEAHEAIRPTDAELDPESIRSSLTAEQYKLYNLIWRRFVACQMSPAKWDNTTIHLAASTDRGEVLFRTSGRRLVFDGYLKVTGTPDNGDVVLPQIEKGHEVALLDLLPQQTFSSPPPRYTEASLVKKLESEGIGRPSTYAAIIQTIQDRGYVKLIDRKLHPTARGELVTEKLVRHFPRVMDVKFTSHMEDELDKVEEAQVDWLHVLSEFYGPFREALDKAQTEMEPARAQPSEYTCPTCGRDMVYRIGRNGRFLSCSGYPECNTSRNIDDEGRPIEEVVAEAPCEKCGKPMVLRQSRRGPFLGCTGYPDCDNTLPCDEQGRPLRKVEAEDIKETCDECGKPMAVKFARGRAFLGCTGYPTCKATKPLPEGVYVEKPKPEEAGVSCDKCGRPMVIRRGRRGPFLSCSGFPRCRNAMPLEKLDHLKQLAQEGKIPDPPPEPAGNNGSRRTAKGKGKNAKVDVASLGPPPPGFAWTRTGRPVVETWPEQPLVCPECGAEVTLKHGRFGPYFGCSAYPKCSFVANLRGEAKKRAEKEAPPRPKPIPTDIPCDECGAPMVIRTGRSGPFLGCSKYPKCRFSKPLPEGKTVEALTAK
;
A
#
# COMPACT_ATOMS: atom_id res chain seq x y z
N VAL A 1 50.05 22.76 -14.20
CA VAL A 1 49.79 21.30 -14.19
C VAL A 1 51.06 20.63 -13.75
N GLU A 2 51.04 19.89 -12.64
CA GLU A 2 52.22 19.20 -12.11
C GLU A 2 52.36 17.80 -12.72
N ARG A 3 51.24 17.07 -12.84
CA ARG A 3 51.21 15.76 -13.50
C ARG A 3 49.83 15.43 -14.06
N ILE A 4 49.79 14.53 -15.05
CA ILE A 4 48.56 13.96 -15.59
C ILE A 4 48.61 12.46 -15.33
N GLU A 5 47.71 11.95 -14.49
CA GLU A 5 47.57 10.52 -14.24
C GLU A 5 46.45 9.98 -15.12
N THR A 6 46.74 8.94 -15.92
CA THR A 6 45.71 8.21 -16.65
C THR A 6 45.64 6.79 -16.11
N ARG A 7 44.45 6.38 -15.65
CA ARG A 7 44.18 5.01 -15.18
C ARG A 7 42.94 4.46 -15.86
N GLU A 8 42.81 3.14 -15.94
CA GLU A 8 41.54 2.54 -16.33
C GLU A 8 40.45 2.91 -15.32
N HIS A 9 39.24 3.15 -15.80
CA HIS A 9 38.13 3.50 -14.92
C HIS A 9 37.67 2.27 -14.14
N GLU A 10 37.66 2.34 -12.81
CA GLU A 10 37.36 1.18 -11.92
C GLU A 10 36.07 0.44 -12.32
N ASP A 11 34.99 1.18 -12.60
CA ASP A 11 33.70 0.58 -12.94
C ASP A 11 33.44 0.37 -14.44
N TYR A 12 34.26 0.93 -15.33
CA TYR A 12 33.97 1.02 -16.78
C TYR A 12 35.17 0.77 -17.69
N GLY A 13 36.27 0.23 -17.15
CA GLY A 13 37.48 -0.09 -17.91
C GLY A 13 37.22 -1.13 -19.01
N ASP A 14 36.31 -2.06 -18.76
CA ASP A 14 35.78 -3.05 -19.71
C ASP A 14 35.16 -2.44 -20.97
N ARG A 15 34.68 -1.19 -20.87
CA ARG A 15 34.14 -0.40 -22.00
C ARG A 15 35.17 0.57 -22.60
N GLY A 16 36.45 0.45 -22.23
CA GLY A 16 37.55 1.26 -22.75
C GLY A 16 37.65 2.67 -22.14
N PHE A 17 36.91 2.98 -21.07
CA PHE A 17 36.98 4.29 -20.44
C PHE A 17 38.23 4.43 -19.56
N ARG A 18 38.93 5.56 -19.71
CA ARG A 18 40.09 5.93 -18.90
C ARG A 18 39.76 7.15 -18.03
N ARG A 19 40.13 7.11 -16.76
CA ARG A 19 40.12 8.28 -15.86
C ARG A 19 41.42 9.05 -16.08
N VAL A 20 41.31 10.28 -16.59
CA VAL A 20 42.41 11.24 -16.68
C VAL A 20 42.30 12.22 -15.53
N THR A 21 43.24 12.17 -14.60
CA THR A 21 43.35 13.08 -13.46
C THR A 21 44.46 14.07 -13.73
N VAL A 22 44.11 15.35 -13.85
CA VAL A 22 45.10 16.43 -13.95
C VAL A 22 45.38 16.93 -12.54
N VAL A 23 46.60 16.69 -12.05
CA VAL A 23 47.06 17.13 -10.73
C VAL A 23 47.94 18.35 -10.92
N GLY A 24 47.70 19.39 -10.13
CA GLY A 24 48.58 20.55 -10.05
C GLY A 24 48.18 21.47 -8.92
N ARG A 25 49.06 22.40 -8.59
CA ARG A 25 48.79 23.49 -7.67
C ARG A 25 48.46 24.76 -8.42
N LEU A 26 47.63 25.60 -7.80
CA LEU A 26 47.39 26.95 -8.24
C LEU A 26 48.58 27.81 -7.86
N ASP A 27 49.21 28.42 -8.85
CA ASP A 27 50.23 29.42 -8.61
C ASP A 27 49.56 30.76 -8.28
N VAL A 28 49.35 30.99 -6.99
CA VAL A 28 48.77 32.24 -6.47
C VAL A 28 49.67 33.46 -6.68
N SER A 29 50.95 33.27 -7.03
CA SER A 29 51.87 34.37 -7.32
C SER A 29 51.72 34.93 -8.74
N ASN A 30 51.03 34.20 -9.63
CA ASN A 30 50.82 34.57 -11.02
C ASN A 30 49.32 34.53 -11.39
N VAL A 31 48.50 35.20 -10.58
CA VAL A 31 47.04 35.26 -10.77
C VAL A 31 46.70 36.48 -11.65
N PRO A 32 45.92 36.31 -12.73
CA PRO A 32 45.47 37.43 -13.53
C PRO A 32 44.53 38.34 -12.73
N ALA A 33 44.54 39.64 -13.02
CA ALA A 33 43.56 40.55 -12.45
C ALA A 33 42.15 40.18 -12.94
N PHE A 34 41.22 40.02 -12.01
CA PHE A 34 39.81 39.80 -12.32
C PHE A 34 39.09 41.14 -12.32
N ARG A 35 38.31 41.40 -13.36
CA ARG A 35 37.49 42.60 -13.50
C ARG A 35 36.05 42.24 -13.81
N VAL A 36 35.13 43.06 -13.32
CA VAL A 36 33.72 42.94 -13.68
C VAL A 36 33.52 43.41 -15.12
N ALA A 37 33.34 42.46 -16.04
CA ALA A 37 33.13 42.74 -17.45
C ALA A 37 31.71 43.26 -17.72
N GLU A 38 30.72 42.67 -17.05
CA GLU A 38 29.31 43.01 -17.23
C GLU A 38 28.49 42.73 -15.96
N VAL A 39 27.54 43.62 -15.68
CA VAL A 39 26.52 43.43 -14.65
C VAL A 39 25.15 43.59 -15.29
N GLN A 40 24.39 42.51 -15.39
CA GLN A 40 23.03 42.51 -15.90
C GLN A 40 22.04 42.42 -14.74
N LYS A 41 21.21 43.46 -14.57
CA LYS A 41 20.11 43.48 -13.60
C LYS A 41 18.78 43.38 -14.34
N ARG A 42 17.98 42.38 -14.01
CA ARG A 42 16.66 42.17 -14.61
C ARG A 42 15.62 41.89 -13.54
N ARG A 43 14.55 42.69 -13.53
CA ARG A 43 13.37 42.38 -12.73
C ARG A 43 12.59 41.25 -13.40
N THR A 44 12.36 40.17 -12.66
CA THR A 44 11.58 39.02 -13.10
C THR A 44 10.42 38.76 -12.16
N THR A 45 9.43 37.99 -12.63
CA THR A 45 8.27 37.63 -11.83
C THR A 45 8.06 36.13 -11.88
N THR A 46 7.60 35.55 -10.77
CA THR A 46 7.13 34.16 -10.73
C THR A 46 5.64 34.17 -10.44
N LYS A 47 4.87 33.53 -11.32
CA LYS A 47 3.41 33.43 -11.18
C LYS A 47 3.06 32.27 -10.23
N PRO A 48 1.96 32.37 -9.48
CA PRO A 48 1.46 31.22 -8.73
C PRO A 48 0.99 30.10 -9.67
N GLY A 49 1.19 28.86 -9.24
CA GLY A 49 0.69 27.68 -9.96
C GLY A 49 -0.84 27.58 -9.91
N PRO A 50 -1.45 26.81 -10.83
CA PRO A 50 -2.89 26.59 -10.87
C PRO A 50 -3.42 25.92 -9.58
N PRO A 51 -4.74 26.01 -9.30
CA PRO A 51 -5.36 25.19 -8.27
C PRO A 51 -5.17 23.69 -8.60
N PHE A 52 -5.36 22.83 -7.60
CA PHE A 52 -5.03 21.42 -7.76
C PHE A 52 -6.04 20.70 -8.65
N THR A 53 -5.50 19.91 -9.58
CA THR A 53 -6.14 18.72 -10.15
C THR A 53 -5.78 17.50 -9.30
N THR A 54 -6.34 16.34 -9.62
CA THR A 54 -6.02 15.07 -8.94
C THR A 54 -4.54 14.71 -9.07
N ALA A 55 -4.00 14.81 -10.28
CA ALA A 55 -2.61 14.47 -10.55
C ALA A 55 -1.65 15.44 -9.85
N THR A 56 -1.91 16.75 -9.92
CA THR A 56 -1.06 17.77 -9.29
C THR A 56 -1.15 17.73 -7.76
N LEU A 57 -2.31 17.36 -7.18
CA LEU A 57 -2.44 17.11 -5.75
C LEU A 57 -1.61 15.89 -5.31
N GLN A 58 -1.70 14.77 -6.03
CA GLN A 58 -0.92 13.56 -5.73
C GLN A 58 0.58 13.83 -5.82
N GLN A 59 1.02 14.57 -6.84
CA GLN A 59 2.41 15.00 -6.99
C GLN A 59 2.87 15.84 -5.79
N ALA A 60 2.14 16.91 -5.46
CA ALA A 60 2.51 17.80 -4.36
C ALA A 60 2.47 17.10 -2.99
N ALA A 61 1.47 16.26 -2.73
CA ALA A 61 1.37 15.51 -1.48
C ALA A 61 2.50 14.48 -1.32
N SER A 62 2.97 13.87 -2.41
CA SER A 62 4.13 12.99 -2.37
C SER A 62 5.40 13.78 -2.03
N THR A 63 5.68 14.86 -2.76
CA THR A 63 6.90 15.66 -2.55
C THR A 63 6.94 16.34 -1.19
N SER A 64 5.85 17.01 -0.80
CA SER A 64 5.82 17.84 0.41
C SER A 64 5.44 17.06 1.68
N LEU A 65 4.60 16.02 1.58
CA LEU A 65 4.05 15.30 2.75
C LEU A 65 4.51 13.84 2.84
N GLY A 66 5.16 13.30 1.80
CA GLY A 66 5.52 11.88 1.75
C GLY A 66 4.32 10.94 1.61
N PHE A 67 3.18 11.43 1.11
CA PHE A 67 1.99 10.61 0.94
C PHE A 67 2.03 9.86 -0.40
N SER A 68 1.73 8.56 -0.37
CA SER A 68 1.50 7.81 -1.61
C SER A 68 0.18 8.25 -2.26
N PRO A 69 0.00 8.10 -3.58
CA PRO A 69 -1.24 8.44 -4.27
C PRO A 69 -2.50 7.84 -3.59
N SER A 70 -2.44 6.57 -3.20
CA SER A 70 -3.53 5.89 -2.48
C SER A 70 -3.83 6.51 -1.11
N ARG A 71 -2.80 6.96 -0.38
CA ARG A 71 -2.97 7.64 0.92
C ARG A 71 -3.58 9.03 0.71
N THR A 72 -3.08 9.80 -0.25
CA THR A 72 -3.61 11.11 -0.62
C THR A 72 -5.09 11.03 -0.96
N MET A 73 -5.49 10.10 -1.83
CA MET A 73 -6.89 9.95 -2.24
C MET A 73 -7.81 9.53 -1.09
N ARG A 74 -7.35 8.66 -0.18
CA ARG A 74 -8.14 8.28 1.00
C ARG A 74 -8.39 9.46 1.92
N VAL A 75 -7.39 10.30 2.17
CA VAL A 75 -7.54 11.47 3.04
C VAL A 75 -8.39 12.54 2.35
N ALA A 76 -8.19 12.77 1.04
CA ALA A 76 -9.01 13.69 0.26
C ALA A 76 -10.50 13.26 0.24
N GLN A 77 -10.79 11.96 0.10
CA GLN A 77 -12.16 11.44 0.22
C GLN A 77 -12.81 11.81 1.56
N GLN A 78 -12.08 11.68 2.67
CA GLN A 78 -12.60 12.03 3.99
C GLN A 78 -12.88 13.54 4.11
N LEU A 79 -11.98 14.37 3.57
CA LEU A 79 -12.17 15.82 3.55
C LEU A 79 -13.39 16.22 2.69
N TYR A 80 -13.66 15.50 1.61
CA TYR A 80 -14.82 15.70 0.74
C TYR A 80 -16.14 15.23 1.39
N GLU A 81 -16.17 14.01 1.93
CA GLU A 81 -17.37 13.42 2.57
C GLU A 81 -17.80 14.15 3.85
N GLY A 82 -16.84 14.79 4.53
CA GLY A 82 -17.09 15.72 5.62
C GLY A 82 -16.38 15.36 6.91
N ILE A 83 -16.03 16.41 7.67
CA ILE A 83 -15.43 16.33 9.00
C ILE A 83 -16.35 17.03 9.98
N ASP A 84 -16.54 16.44 11.16
CA ASP A 84 -17.26 17.06 12.26
C ASP A 84 -16.41 18.16 12.88
N LEU A 85 -16.84 19.41 12.72
CA LEU A 85 -16.15 20.58 13.27
C LEU A 85 -16.63 20.82 14.70
N ASN A 86 -15.69 20.89 15.64
CA ASN A 86 -15.96 21.10 17.07
C ASN A 86 -16.46 22.53 17.42
N ASP A 87 -16.96 23.28 16.44
CA ASP A 87 -17.40 24.67 16.55
C ASP A 87 -18.92 24.84 16.45
N GLY A 88 -19.67 23.74 16.44
CA GLY A 88 -21.14 23.73 16.38
C GLY A 88 -21.73 23.76 14.97
N ARG A 89 -20.92 23.84 13.91
CA ARG A 89 -21.38 23.75 12.50
C ARG A 89 -21.71 22.33 12.04
N GLY A 90 -21.34 21.32 12.83
CA GLY A 90 -21.57 19.91 12.53
C GLY A 90 -20.62 19.38 11.45
N THR A 91 -21.07 18.37 10.70
CA THR A 91 -20.27 17.73 9.66
C THR A 91 -20.25 18.56 8.38
N VAL A 92 -19.07 19.02 7.98
CA VAL A 92 -18.86 19.89 6.81
C VAL A 92 -17.87 19.25 5.84
N GLY A 93 -18.23 19.20 4.55
CA GLY A 93 -17.30 18.88 3.46
C GLY A 93 -16.29 20.01 3.30
N LEU A 94 -15.01 19.75 3.55
CA LEU A 94 -13.96 20.76 3.58
C LEU A 94 -13.36 21.06 2.20
N ILE A 95 -13.44 20.14 1.25
CA ILE A 95 -12.92 20.32 -0.11
C ILE A 95 -13.94 19.92 -1.17
N THR A 96 -13.75 20.44 -2.38
CA THR A 96 -14.47 19.98 -3.58
C THR A 96 -14.07 18.56 -3.97
N TYR A 97 -14.78 17.98 -4.95
CA TYR A 97 -14.56 16.60 -5.38
C TYR A 97 -13.11 16.38 -5.87
N MET A 98 -12.43 15.40 -5.28
CA MET A 98 -10.99 15.21 -5.44
C MET A 98 -10.57 14.42 -6.68
N ARG A 99 -11.51 14.01 -7.54
CA ARG A 99 -11.24 13.31 -8.80
C ARG A 99 -11.65 14.19 -9.97
N THR A 100 -10.79 15.17 -10.23
CA THR A 100 -10.93 16.18 -11.28
C THR A 100 -9.60 16.34 -12.02
N ASP A 101 -9.70 16.62 -13.31
CA ASP A 101 -8.62 17.03 -14.21
C ASP A 101 -8.71 18.54 -14.55
N SER A 102 -9.74 19.21 -14.03
CA SER A 102 -10.01 20.61 -14.28
C SER A 102 -9.29 21.52 -13.29
N THR A 103 -8.79 22.64 -13.80
CA THR A 103 -8.26 23.76 -13.00
C THR A 103 -9.26 24.91 -12.86
N ASN A 104 -10.49 24.71 -13.36
CA ASN A 104 -11.55 25.71 -13.34
C ASN A 104 -11.98 26.03 -11.90
N LEU A 105 -12.41 27.28 -11.68
CA LEU A 105 -12.91 27.77 -10.41
C LEU A 105 -14.24 28.50 -10.66
N SER A 106 -15.25 28.17 -9.86
CA SER A 106 -16.56 28.86 -9.90
C SER A 106 -16.41 30.34 -9.56
N ALA A 107 -17.28 31.19 -10.12
CA ALA A 107 -17.28 32.62 -9.83
C ALA A 107 -17.40 32.92 -8.33
N GLU A 108 -18.24 32.16 -7.63
CA GLU A 108 -18.41 32.23 -6.17
C GLU A 108 -17.10 31.94 -5.43
N SER A 109 -16.40 30.85 -5.79
CA SER A 109 -15.13 30.51 -5.13
C SER A 109 -14.04 31.56 -5.36
N VAL A 110 -14.01 32.15 -6.55
CA VAL A 110 -13.08 33.23 -6.91
C VAL A 110 -13.39 34.48 -6.08
N ASP A 111 -14.65 34.84 -5.90
CA ASP A 111 -15.03 36.00 -5.10
C ASP A 111 -14.71 35.79 -3.61
N ASN A 112 -15.05 34.63 -3.05
CA ASN A 112 -14.76 34.25 -1.68
C ASN A 112 -13.26 34.33 -1.36
N VAL A 113 -12.40 33.72 -2.19
CA VAL A 113 -10.94 33.75 -1.96
C VAL A 113 -10.34 35.14 -2.17
N ARG A 114 -10.88 35.94 -3.10
CA ARG A 114 -10.41 37.33 -3.32
C ARG A 114 -10.77 38.24 -2.16
N THR A 115 -11.95 38.05 -1.57
CA THR A 115 -12.38 38.76 -0.35
C THR A 115 -11.47 38.41 0.83
N LEU A 116 -11.14 37.13 1.01
CA LEU A 116 -10.15 36.70 1.99
C LEU A 116 -8.77 37.33 1.73
N ILE A 117 -8.30 37.35 0.47
CA ILE A 117 -6.98 37.91 0.13
C ILE A 117 -6.92 39.40 0.48
N ARG A 118 -7.96 40.15 0.11
CA ARG A 118 -8.08 41.59 0.41
C ARG A 118 -8.05 41.85 1.91
N SER A 119 -8.87 41.14 2.69
CA SER A 119 -9.01 41.38 4.13
C SER A 119 -7.78 40.95 4.93
N ARG A 120 -7.16 39.81 4.58
CA ARG A 120 -6.07 39.22 5.37
C ARG A 120 -4.67 39.66 4.93
N PHE A 121 -4.44 39.87 3.63
CA PHE A 121 -3.10 40.19 3.11
C PHE A 121 -2.98 41.62 2.57
N GLY A 122 -4.11 42.24 2.19
CA GLY A 122 -4.17 43.60 1.67
C GLY A 122 -4.13 43.70 0.14
N GLU A 123 -4.44 44.89 -0.38
CA GLU A 123 -4.63 45.15 -1.82
C GLU A 123 -3.40 44.83 -2.68
N ALA A 124 -2.17 44.96 -2.16
CA ALA A 124 -0.96 44.63 -2.92
C ALA A 124 -0.89 43.15 -3.35
N TYR A 125 -1.53 42.25 -2.58
CA TYR A 125 -1.56 40.82 -2.84
C TYR A 125 -2.73 40.38 -3.70
N LEU A 126 -3.68 41.28 -3.98
CA LEU A 126 -4.85 41.00 -4.81
C LEU A 126 -4.61 41.47 -6.24
N PRO A 127 -4.58 40.57 -7.25
CA PRO A 127 -4.49 40.99 -8.63
C PRO A 127 -5.77 41.72 -9.08
N LYS A 128 -5.60 42.75 -9.92
CA LYS A 128 -6.71 43.58 -10.44
C LYS A 128 -7.80 42.76 -11.13
N LYS A 129 -7.41 41.72 -11.85
CA LYS A 129 -8.32 40.75 -12.49
C LYS A 129 -8.10 39.36 -11.88
N PRO A 130 -9.15 38.54 -11.74
CA PRO A 130 -8.99 37.15 -11.32
C PRO A 130 -8.06 36.38 -12.24
N HIS A 131 -7.24 35.50 -11.67
CA HIS A 131 -6.42 34.61 -12.46
C HIS A 131 -7.29 33.48 -13.01
N ARG A 132 -7.17 33.25 -14.33
CA ARG A 132 -7.78 32.11 -15.00
C ARG A 132 -6.68 31.15 -15.44
N TYR A 133 -6.91 29.87 -15.21
CA TYR A 133 -6.00 28.80 -15.58
C TYR A 133 -6.68 27.94 -16.64
N ALA A 134 -5.95 27.64 -17.71
CA ALA A 134 -6.46 26.75 -18.74
C ALA A 134 -6.46 25.31 -18.20
N SER A 135 -7.60 24.63 -18.30
CA SER A 135 -7.66 23.18 -18.17
C SER A 135 -7.05 22.52 -19.42
N GLY A 136 -6.63 21.25 -19.30
CA GLY A 136 -6.14 20.52 -20.47
C GLY A 136 -7.22 20.36 -21.54
N ALA A 137 -6.83 20.22 -22.81
CA ALA A 137 -7.77 20.07 -23.94
C ALA A 137 -8.69 18.83 -23.84
N ARG A 138 -8.40 17.90 -22.92
CA ARG A 138 -9.15 16.67 -22.64
C ARG A 138 -9.82 16.68 -21.27
N ALA A 139 -9.83 17.82 -20.58
CA ALA A 139 -10.43 17.93 -19.26
C ALA A 139 -11.95 18.04 -19.37
N GLN A 140 -12.67 17.31 -18.51
CA GLN A 140 -14.12 17.39 -18.43
C GLN A 140 -14.53 18.77 -17.86
N GLU A 141 -14.92 19.71 -18.73
CA GLU A 141 -15.07 21.14 -18.39
C GLU A 141 -16.13 21.44 -17.32
N ALA A 142 -17.05 20.51 -17.05
CA ALA A 142 -18.08 20.63 -16.02
C ALA A 142 -17.53 20.48 -14.57
N HIS A 143 -16.28 20.07 -14.40
CA HIS A 143 -15.70 19.84 -13.08
C HIS A 143 -14.89 21.05 -12.58
N GLU A 144 -14.92 21.25 -11.26
CA GLU A 144 -14.13 22.26 -10.57
C GLU A 144 -12.78 21.69 -10.10
N ALA A 145 -11.80 22.56 -9.88
CA ALA A 145 -10.54 22.19 -9.24
C ALA A 145 -10.72 21.72 -7.79
N ILE A 146 -9.73 21.01 -7.26
CA ILE A 146 -9.64 20.63 -5.85
C ILE A 146 -9.25 21.87 -5.04
N ARG A 147 -10.21 22.39 -4.27
CA ARG A 147 -10.08 23.58 -3.42
C ARG A 147 -10.88 23.40 -2.13
N PRO A 148 -10.66 24.25 -1.11
CA PRO A 148 -11.58 24.38 0.00
C PRO A 148 -12.98 24.76 -0.48
N THR A 149 -14.00 24.22 0.18
CA THR A 149 -15.40 24.64 -0.03
C THR A 149 -15.61 26.09 0.41
N ASP A 150 -14.97 26.48 1.51
CA ASP A 150 -14.91 27.84 2.05
C ASP A 150 -13.45 28.22 2.33
N ALA A 151 -12.99 29.36 1.80
CA ALA A 151 -11.64 29.85 2.00
C ALA A 151 -11.40 30.38 3.42
N GLU A 152 -12.45 30.80 4.14
CA GLU A 152 -12.35 31.34 5.50
C GLU A 152 -12.04 30.28 6.55
N LEU A 153 -12.28 29.00 6.23
CA LEU A 153 -11.88 27.85 7.04
C LEU A 153 -10.36 27.67 7.01
N ASP A 154 -9.64 28.58 7.68
CA ASP A 154 -8.19 28.54 7.79
C ASP A 154 -7.74 27.21 8.46
N PRO A 155 -6.72 26.52 7.92
CA PRO A 155 -6.26 25.24 8.46
C PRO A 155 -5.87 25.26 9.94
N GLU A 156 -5.36 26.37 10.47
CA GLU A 156 -5.05 26.49 11.91
C GLU A 156 -6.31 26.60 12.75
N SER A 157 -7.33 27.32 12.26
CA SER A 157 -8.59 27.51 12.99
C SER A 157 -9.36 26.20 13.24
N ILE A 158 -9.29 25.25 12.30
CA ILE A 158 -9.97 23.95 12.38
C ILE A 158 -9.03 22.80 12.77
N ARG A 159 -7.78 23.09 13.16
CA ARG A 159 -6.75 22.09 13.41
C ARG A 159 -7.15 21.06 14.48
N SER A 160 -7.85 21.50 15.52
CA SER A 160 -8.32 20.64 16.63
C SER A 160 -9.35 19.59 16.18
N SER A 161 -10.05 19.84 15.08
CA SER A 161 -11.05 18.94 14.50
C SER A 161 -10.46 17.96 13.48
N LEU A 162 -9.18 18.14 13.09
CA LEU A 162 -8.52 17.36 12.06
C LEU A 162 -7.49 16.40 12.64
N THR A 163 -7.40 15.20 12.06
CA THR A 163 -6.23 14.35 12.27
C THR A 163 -4.99 14.98 11.63
N ALA A 164 -3.79 14.58 12.08
CA ALA A 164 -2.54 15.09 11.53
C ALA A 164 -2.40 14.90 10.01
N GLU A 165 -2.95 13.81 9.44
CA GLU A 165 -2.93 13.60 7.99
C GLU A 165 -3.90 14.53 7.26
N GLN A 166 -5.11 14.69 7.79
CA GLN A 166 -6.15 15.56 7.23
C GLN A 166 -5.71 17.03 7.24
N TYR A 167 -5.20 17.51 8.38
CA TYR A 167 -4.65 18.87 8.48
C TYR A 167 -3.54 19.11 7.45
N LYS A 168 -2.58 18.18 7.33
CA LYS A 168 -1.47 18.32 6.36
C LYS A 168 -1.97 18.44 4.92
N LEU A 169 -2.92 17.58 4.52
CA LEU A 169 -3.44 17.61 3.15
C LEU A 169 -4.35 18.82 2.91
N TYR A 170 -5.21 19.15 3.86
CA TYR A 170 -6.09 20.31 3.77
C TYR A 170 -5.29 21.61 3.71
N ASN A 171 -4.28 21.79 4.56
CA ASN A 171 -3.38 22.95 4.53
C ASN A 171 -2.66 23.07 3.19
N LEU A 172 -2.21 21.96 2.59
CA LEU A 172 -1.61 21.96 1.26
C LEU A 172 -2.61 22.45 0.19
N ILE A 173 -3.85 21.93 0.20
CA ILE A 173 -4.92 22.31 -0.73
C ILE A 173 -5.28 23.79 -0.55
N TRP A 174 -5.53 24.22 0.68
CA TRP A 174 -5.89 25.59 1.04
C TRP A 174 -4.82 26.58 0.59
N ARG A 175 -3.54 26.33 0.91
CA ARG A 175 -2.44 27.22 0.50
C ARG A 175 -2.32 27.34 -1.01
N ARG A 176 -2.50 26.24 -1.75
CA ARG A 176 -2.45 26.26 -3.23
C ARG A 176 -3.60 27.09 -3.81
N PHE A 177 -4.82 26.91 -3.28
CA PHE A 177 -6.00 27.63 -3.73
C PHE A 177 -5.91 29.13 -3.46
N VAL A 178 -5.54 29.54 -2.25
CA VAL A 178 -5.36 30.96 -1.93
C VAL A 178 -4.25 31.56 -2.80
N ALA A 179 -3.10 30.89 -2.89
CA ALA A 179 -1.96 31.36 -3.67
C ALA A 179 -2.28 31.53 -5.17
N CYS A 180 -3.13 30.68 -5.77
CA CYS A 180 -3.43 30.78 -7.20
C CYS A 180 -4.15 32.08 -7.58
N GLN A 181 -4.85 32.72 -6.64
CA GLN A 181 -5.51 34.01 -6.84
C GLN A 181 -4.72 35.21 -6.30
N MET A 182 -3.48 35.03 -5.84
CA MET A 182 -2.62 36.12 -5.32
C MET A 182 -1.68 36.71 -6.40
N SER A 183 -1.21 37.93 -6.16
CA SER A 183 -0.22 38.61 -7.01
C SER A 183 1.08 37.80 -7.18
N PRO A 184 1.72 37.84 -8.37
CA PRO A 184 3.03 37.22 -8.61
C PRO A 184 4.12 37.75 -7.68
N ALA A 185 5.07 36.88 -7.32
CA ALA A 185 6.27 37.31 -6.61
C ALA A 185 7.23 38.04 -7.59
N LYS A 186 7.96 39.04 -7.10
CA LYS A 186 8.88 39.86 -7.89
C LYS A 186 10.31 39.71 -7.38
N TRP A 187 11.24 39.57 -8.31
CA TRP A 187 12.65 39.30 -8.03
C TRP A 187 13.53 40.26 -8.82
N ASP A 188 14.61 40.71 -8.21
CA ASP A 188 15.72 41.35 -8.92
C ASP A 188 16.81 40.31 -9.14
N ASN A 189 16.96 39.85 -10.39
CA ASN A 189 18.01 38.92 -10.78
C ASN A 189 19.24 39.73 -11.23
N THR A 190 20.40 39.37 -10.69
CA THR A 190 21.68 39.95 -11.05
C THR A 190 22.56 38.84 -11.62
N THR A 191 23.00 39.01 -12.87
CA THR A 191 24.04 38.17 -13.47
C THR A 191 25.30 39.00 -13.60
N ILE A 192 26.43 38.44 -13.17
CA ILE A 192 27.73 39.10 -13.19
C ILE A 192 28.68 38.24 -14.02
N HIS A 193 29.30 38.88 -15.01
CA HIS A 193 30.39 38.30 -15.78
C HIS A 193 31.71 38.89 -15.29
N LEU A 194 32.63 38.03 -14.86
CA LEU A 194 33.99 38.41 -14.50
C LEU A 194 34.92 37.98 -15.63
N ALA A 195 35.78 38.89 -16.09
CA ALA A 195 36.81 38.59 -17.06
C ALA A 195 38.18 38.57 -16.38
N ALA A 196 39.00 37.61 -16.76
CA ALA A 196 40.41 37.55 -16.42
C ALA A 196 41.22 37.36 -17.70
N SER A 197 42.16 38.26 -17.97
CA SER A 197 43.05 38.16 -19.13
C SER A 197 44.26 37.31 -18.78
N THR A 198 44.50 36.24 -19.52
CA THR A 198 45.67 35.36 -19.39
C THR A 198 46.55 35.45 -20.63
N ASP A 199 47.77 34.92 -20.54
CA ASP A 199 48.70 34.72 -21.67
C ASP A 199 48.08 33.89 -22.82
N ARG A 200 47.07 33.06 -22.52
CA ARG A 200 46.38 32.20 -23.48
C ARG A 200 45.04 32.73 -23.98
N GLY A 201 44.61 33.90 -23.52
CA GLY A 201 43.33 34.51 -23.89
C GLY A 201 42.50 34.96 -22.69
N GLU A 202 41.31 35.47 -22.97
CA GLU A 202 40.38 35.95 -21.94
C GLU A 202 39.50 34.80 -21.44
N VAL A 203 39.41 34.65 -20.12
CA VAL A 203 38.53 33.69 -19.46
C VAL A 203 37.34 34.44 -18.85
N LEU A 204 36.13 33.91 -19.05
CA LEU A 204 34.90 34.47 -18.52
C LEU A 204 34.29 33.55 -17.45
N PHE A 205 34.10 34.11 -16.26
CA PHE A 205 33.35 33.49 -15.18
C PHE A 205 31.96 34.11 -15.10
N ARG A 206 30.97 33.30 -14.74
CA ARG A 206 29.58 33.75 -14.59
C ARG A 206 29.07 33.38 -13.21
N THR A 207 28.48 34.35 -12.52
CA THR A 207 27.66 34.10 -11.33
C THR A 207 26.29 34.75 -11.48
N SER A 208 25.29 34.17 -10.84
CA SER A 208 23.93 34.68 -10.84
C SER A 208 23.35 34.61 -9.44
N GLY A 209 22.68 35.67 -9.04
CA GLY A 209 21.94 35.73 -7.79
C GLY A 209 20.61 36.43 -7.98
N ARG A 210 19.73 36.30 -6.99
CA ARG A 210 18.45 36.98 -6.99
C ARG A 210 18.06 37.46 -5.61
N ARG A 211 17.36 38.58 -5.56
CA ARG A 211 16.79 39.15 -4.33
C ARG A 211 15.28 39.23 -4.45
N LEU A 212 14.57 38.76 -3.42
CA LEU A 212 13.12 38.90 -3.33
C LEU A 212 12.76 40.38 -3.09
N VAL A 213 11.95 40.94 -3.98
CA VAL A 213 11.46 42.34 -3.91
C VAL A 213 10.04 42.38 -3.37
N PHE A 214 9.23 41.41 -3.78
CA PHE A 214 7.85 41.26 -3.31
C PHE A 214 7.51 39.77 -3.26
N ASP A 215 7.09 39.29 -2.10
CA ASP A 215 6.77 37.89 -1.84
C ASP A 215 5.49 37.42 -2.55
N GLY A 216 4.50 38.29 -2.72
CA GLY A 216 3.26 37.95 -3.42
C GLY A 216 2.64 36.67 -2.87
N TYR A 217 2.31 35.72 -3.74
CA TYR A 217 1.78 34.41 -3.35
C TYR A 217 2.70 33.58 -2.43
N LEU A 218 4.02 33.84 -2.42
CA LEU A 218 4.97 33.13 -1.56
C LEU A 218 4.76 33.40 -0.08
N LYS A 219 4.03 34.47 0.27
CA LYS A 219 3.62 34.74 1.65
C LYS A 219 2.79 33.61 2.24
N VAL A 220 2.03 32.89 1.40
CA VAL A 220 1.17 31.77 1.82
C VAL A 220 1.85 30.42 1.60
N THR A 221 2.54 30.24 0.48
CA THR A 221 3.20 28.95 0.17
C THR A 221 4.54 28.76 0.85
N GLY A 222 5.15 29.84 1.34
CA GLY A 222 6.55 29.90 1.75
C GLY A 222 7.49 30.14 0.57
N THR A 223 8.65 30.74 0.85
CA THR A 223 9.73 30.91 -0.13
C THR A 223 10.51 29.60 -0.23
N PRO A 224 10.70 29.02 -1.43
CA PRO A 224 11.46 27.79 -1.55
C PRO A 224 12.95 28.06 -1.28
N ASP A 225 13.57 27.20 -0.48
CA ASP A 225 15.01 27.24 -0.23
C ASP A 225 15.76 26.58 -1.41
N ASN A 226 16.02 27.38 -2.45
CA ASN A 226 16.71 26.93 -3.66
C ASN A 226 18.22 27.26 -3.65
N GLY A 227 18.78 27.66 -2.51
CA GLY A 227 20.14 28.20 -2.46
C GLY A 227 20.27 29.54 -3.19
N ASP A 228 19.23 30.38 -3.12
CA ASP A 228 19.24 31.70 -3.76
C ASP A 228 20.33 32.58 -3.12
N VAL A 229 21.33 32.96 -3.92
CA VAL A 229 22.42 33.82 -3.47
C VAL A 229 22.05 35.28 -3.70
N VAL A 230 22.21 36.11 -2.67
CA VAL A 230 22.16 37.56 -2.81
C VAL A 230 23.58 38.05 -3.11
N LEU A 231 23.78 38.57 -4.32
CA LEU A 231 25.07 39.11 -4.74
C LEU A 231 25.28 40.53 -4.19
N PRO A 232 26.53 40.92 -3.88
CA PRO A 232 26.87 42.27 -3.47
C PRO A 232 26.59 43.27 -4.60
N GLN A 233 26.41 44.54 -4.25
CA GLN A 233 26.33 45.61 -5.24
C GLN A 233 27.73 45.90 -5.78
N ILE A 234 27.94 45.59 -7.07
CA ILE A 234 29.18 45.88 -7.80
C ILE A 234 28.85 46.51 -9.16
N GLU A 235 29.80 47.23 -9.73
CA GLU A 235 29.66 47.91 -11.01
C GLU A 235 30.63 47.34 -12.05
N LYS A 236 30.32 47.60 -13.33
CA LYS A 236 31.22 47.25 -14.42
C LYS A 236 32.56 47.98 -14.23
N GLY A 237 33.66 47.27 -14.45
CA GLY A 237 35.01 47.80 -14.30
C GLY A 237 35.61 47.68 -12.90
N HIS A 238 34.83 47.30 -11.88
CA HIS A 238 35.40 47.01 -10.56
C HIS A 238 36.43 45.87 -10.65
N GLU A 239 37.56 46.06 -9.99
CA GLU A 239 38.54 45.00 -9.75
C GLU A 239 38.08 44.12 -8.60
N VAL A 240 38.26 42.81 -8.73
CA VAL A 240 37.93 41.83 -7.69
C VAL A 240 39.14 40.93 -7.43
N ALA A 241 39.43 40.70 -6.15
CA ALA A 241 40.53 39.81 -5.76
C ALA A 241 40.09 38.35 -5.83
N LEU A 242 40.96 37.48 -6.34
CA LEU A 242 40.78 36.04 -6.22
C LEU A 242 41.01 35.63 -4.77
N LEU A 243 40.02 35.02 -4.14
CA LEU A 243 40.16 34.42 -2.81
C LEU A 243 40.53 32.94 -2.90
N ASP A 244 39.84 32.20 -3.76
CA ASP A 244 40.04 30.76 -3.94
C ASP A 244 39.60 30.35 -5.36
N LEU A 245 40.23 29.31 -5.90
CA LEU A 245 39.85 28.69 -7.16
C LEU A 245 39.77 27.17 -6.94
N LEU A 246 38.55 26.65 -6.89
CA LEU A 246 38.29 25.25 -6.56
C LEU A 246 37.96 24.44 -7.82
N PRO A 247 38.90 23.65 -8.37
CA PRO A 247 38.60 22.77 -9.47
C PRO A 247 37.68 21.64 -9.01
N GLN A 248 36.49 21.53 -9.60
CA GLN A 248 35.53 20.46 -9.31
C GLN A 248 35.31 19.58 -10.53
N GLN A 249 35.49 18.28 -10.37
CA GLN A 249 35.10 17.29 -11.37
C GLN A 249 33.66 16.87 -11.13
N THR A 250 32.83 16.99 -12.16
CA THR A 250 31.42 16.55 -12.13
C THR A 250 31.16 15.54 -13.22
N PHE A 251 30.22 14.61 -12.97
CA PHE A 251 29.77 13.62 -13.95
C PHE A 251 28.31 13.88 -14.34
N SER A 252 27.94 13.52 -15.57
CA SER A 252 26.54 13.48 -15.96
C SER A 252 25.82 12.40 -15.16
N SER A 253 24.66 12.74 -14.61
CA SER A 253 23.82 11.76 -13.93
C SER A 253 22.89 11.07 -14.93
N PRO A 254 22.62 9.77 -14.77
CA PRO A 254 21.61 9.09 -15.58
C PRO A 254 20.21 9.67 -15.31
N PRO A 255 19.23 9.44 -16.21
CA PRO A 255 17.85 9.84 -15.98
C PRO A 255 17.34 9.35 -14.62
N PRO A 256 16.69 10.20 -13.81
CA PRO A 256 16.23 9.79 -12.50
C PRO A 256 15.13 8.73 -12.62
N ARG A 257 15.13 7.77 -11.70
CA ARG A 257 14.03 6.80 -11.59
C ARG A 257 12.71 7.49 -11.28
N TYR A 258 11.62 6.86 -11.70
CA TYR A 258 10.29 7.31 -11.33
C TYR A 258 10.04 7.12 -9.83
N THR A 259 9.65 8.18 -9.15
CA THR A 259 8.83 8.12 -7.93
C THR A 259 7.37 7.90 -8.30
N GLU A 260 6.50 7.59 -7.34
CA GLU A 260 5.06 7.52 -7.58
C GLU A 260 4.52 8.83 -8.18
N ALA A 261 4.98 9.99 -7.70
CA ALA A 261 4.58 11.30 -8.21
C ALA A 261 5.01 11.55 -9.66
N SER A 262 6.29 11.31 -9.97
CA SER A 262 6.80 11.51 -11.33
C SER A 262 6.21 10.50 -12.32
N LEU A 263 5.80 9.30 -11.85
CA LEU A 263 5.09 8.35 -12.70
C LEU A 263 3.66 8.83 -12.99
N VAL A 264 2.93 9.35 -11.99
CA VAL A 264 1.62 9.98 -12.22
C VAL A 264 1.74 11.14 -13.21
N LYS A 265 2.75 12.01 -13.05
CA LYS A 265 3.04 13.09 -14.00
C LYS A 265 3.29 12.58 -15.41
N LYS A 266 4.03 11.47 -15.55
CA LYS A 266 4.32 10.87 -16.85
C LYS A 266 3.06 10.27 -17.48
N LEU A 267 2.25 9.54 -16.72
CA LEU A 267 0.97 8.98 -17.16
C LEU A 267 0.03 10.09 -17.66
N GLU A 268 -0.13 11.16 -16.89
CA GLU A 268 -0.92 12.35 -17.28
C GLU A 268 -0.39 12.98 -18.57
N SER A 269 0.93 13.19 -18.69
CA SER A 269 1.51 13.79 -19.89
C SER A 269 1.37 12.94 -21.16
N GLU A 270 1.28 11.61 -21.00
CA GLU A 270 1.06 10.67 -22.10
C GLU A 270 -0.42 10.44 -22.39
N GLY A 271 -1.34 11.01 -21.60
CA GLY A 271 -2.78 10.77 -21.72
C GLY A 271 -3.23 9.39 -21.25
N ILE A 272 -2.40 8.68 -20.48
CA ILE A 272 -2.70 7.34 -19.98
C ILE A 272 -3.29 7.45 -18.57
N GLY A 273 -4.45 6.84 -18.39
CA GLY A 273 -5.21 6.91 -17.15
C GLY A 273 -5.95 8.23 -16.96
N ARG A 274 -6.74 8.28 -15.89
CA ARG A 274 -7.64 9.36 -15.52
C ARG A 274 -7.52 9.62 -14.01
N PRO A 275 -8.05 10.74 -13.48
CA PRO A 275 -8.13 11.01 -12.04
C PRO A 275 -8.56 9.81 -11.17
N SER A 276 -9.46 8.97 -11.70
CA SER A 276 -9.97 7.77 -11.04
C SER A 276 -9.00 6.59 -11.01
N THR A 277 -8.00 6.54 -11.91
CA THR A 277 -7.16 5.36 -12.12
C THR A 277 -5.71 5.52 -11.66
N TYR A 278 -5.16 6.74 -11.57
CA TYR A 278 -3.73 6.94 -11.22
C TYR A 278 -3.29 6.18 -9.96
N ALA A 279 -3.98 6.37 -8.84
CA ALA A 279 -3.63 5.69 -7.59
C ALA A 279 -3.78 4.15 -7.71
N ALA A 280 -4.82 3.69 -8.43
CA ALA A 280 -5.09 2.27 -8.62
C ALA A 280 -4.03 1.59 -9.52
N ILE A 281 -3.55 2.28 -10.57
CA ILE A 281 -2.47 1.81 -11.44
C ILE A 281 -1.21 1.56 -10.60
N ILE A 282 -0.77 2.60 -9.87
CA ILE A 282 0.44 2.56 -9.03
C ILE A 282 0.34 1.48 -7.95
N GLN A 283 -0.82 1.34 -7.31
CA GLN A 283 -1.04 0.28 -6.32
C GLN A 283 -1.00 -1.12 -6.96
N THR A 284 -1.63 -1.28 -8.13
CA THR A 284 -1.75 -2.59 -8.78
C THR A 284 -0.40 -3.13 -9.25
N ILE A 285 0.44 -2.28 -9.85
CA ILE A 285 1.77 -2.72 -10.32
C ILE A 285 2.70 -3.10 -9.15
N GLN A 286 2.54 -2.46 -7.99
CA GLN A 286 3.26 -2.79 -6.76
C GLN A 286 2.73 -4.06 -6.11
N ASP A 287 1.40 -4.19 -5.93
CA ASP A 287 0.78 -5.37 -5.30
C ASP A 287 0.99 -6.64 -6.12
N ARG A 288 1.00 -6.50 -7.46
CA ARG A 288 1.35 -7.60 -8.37
C ARG A 288 2.85 -7.83 -8.43
N GLY A 289 3.68 -7.01 -7.81
CA GLY A 289 5.14 -7.09 -7.73
C GLY A 289 5.83 -7.08 -9.09
N TYR A 290 5.33 -6.25 -10.01
CA TYR A 290 6.04 -5.87 -11.24
C TYR A 290 7.09 -4.79 -10.97
N VAL A 291 6.86 -3.98 -9.93
CA VAL A 291 7.81 -2.99 -9.43
C VAL A 291 7.96 -3.12 -7.90
N LYS A 292 9.12 -2.74 -7.38
CA LYS A 292 9.40 -2.58 -5.94
C LYS A 292 9.73 -1.12 -5.64
N LEU A 293 9.28 -0.61 -4.49
CA LEU A 293 9.59 0.75 -4.04
C LEU A 293 10.83 0.69 -3.12
N ILE A 294 11.94 1.27 -3.55
CA ILE A 294 13.20 1.38 -2.79
C ILE A 294 13.54 2.86 -2.70
N ASP A 295 13.75 3.39 -1.50
CA ASP A 295 14.05 4.81 -1.26
C ASP A 295 13.11 5.75 -2.02
N ARG A 296 11.81 5.40 -2.03
CA ARG A 296 10.72 6.11 -2.71
C ARG A 296 10.82 6.17 -4.24
N LYS A 297 11.72 5.38 -4.82
CA LYS A 297 11.89 5.19 -6.27
C LYS A 297 11.34 3.83 -6.67
N LEU A 298 10.67 3.77 -7.81
CA LEU A 298 10.14 2.55 -8.40
C LEU A 298 11.25 1.86 -9.19
N HIS A 299 11.53 0.61 -8.81
CA HIS A 299 12.44 -0.28 -9.49
C HIS A 299 11.63 -1.39 -10.16
N PRO A 300 11.85 -1.69 -11.45
CA PRO A 300 11.27 -2.88 -12.06
C PRO A 300 11.79 -4.13 -11.36
N THR A 301 10.95 -5.17 -11.28
CA THR A 301 11.38 -6.50 -10.86
C THR A 301 11.66 -7.35 -12.08
N ALA A 302 12.49 -8.39 -11.96
CA ALA A 302 12.74 -9.33 -13.06
C ALA A 302 11.45 -9.93 -13.65
N ARG A 303 10.41 -10.09 -12.82
CA ARG A 303 9.08 -10.50 -13.30
C ARG A 303 8.39 -9.40 -14.10
N GLY A 304 8.46 -8.15 -13.65
CA GLY A 304 7.93 -7.00 -14.40
C GLY A 304 8.59 -6.86 -15.76
N GLU A 305 9.91 -6.98 -15.83
CA GLU A 305 10.68 -6.92 -17.08
C GLU A 305 10.29 -8.05 -18.03
N LEU A 306 10.31 -9.30 -17.57
CA LEU A 306 9.93 -10.45 -18.40
C LEU A 306 8.50 -10.35 -18.93
N VAL A 307 7.55 -9.94 -18.08
CA VAL A 307 6.15 -9.80 -18.50
C VAL A 307 6.03 -8.69 -19.54
N THR A 308 6.67 -7.55 -19.32
CA THR A 308 6.68 -6.44 -20.30
C THR A 308 7.30 -6.88 -21.62
N GLU A 309 8.45 -7.57 -21.61
CA GLU A 309 9.12 -8.07 -22.81
C GLU A 309 8.19 -8.97 -23.64
N LYS A 310 7.53 -9.94 -22.99
CA LYS A 310 6.59 -10.83 -23.66
C LYS A 310 5.37 -10.10 -24.20
N LEU A 311 4.80 -9.17 -23.41
CA LEU A 311 3.64 -8.40 -23.85
C LEU A 311 3.97 -7.47 -25.02
N VAL A 312 5.11 -6.80 -25.01
CA VAL A 312 5.54 -5.92 -26.12
C VAL A 312 5.73 -6.73 -27.39
N ARG A 313 6.31 -7.94 -27.29
CA ARG A 313 6.54 -8.81 -28.44
C ARG A 313 5.25 -9.36 -29.06
N HIS A 314 4.31 -9.83 -28.24
CA HIS A 314 3.11 -10.53 -28.73
C HIS A 314 1.85 -9.64 -28.82
N PHE A 315 1.84 -8.50 -28.12
CA PHE A 315 0.73 -7.53 -28.13
C PHE A 315 1.23 -6.10 -28.39
N PRO A 316 2.00 -5.85 -29.47
CA PRO A 316 2.65 -4.55 -29.70
C PRO A 316 1.66 -3.38 -29.78
N ARG A 317 0.48 -3.59 -30.40
CA ARG A 317 -0.59 -2.57 -30.46
C ARG A 317 -1.12 -2.22 -29.08
N VAL A 318 -1.37 -3.21 -28.22
CA VAL A 318 -1.92 -2.98 -26.87
C VAL A 318 -0.88 -2.36 -25.93
N MET A 319 0.40 -2.67 -26.15
CA MET A 319 1.51 -2.14 -25.36
C MET A 319 2.02 -0.78 -25.85
N ASP A 320 1.48 -0.28 -26.96
CA ASP A 320 1.79 1.06 -27.45
C ASP A 320 1.13 2.14 -26.58
N VAL A 321 1.92 3.16 -26.26
CA VAL A 321 1.52 4.27 -25.39
C VAL A 321 0.42 5.11 -26.06
N LYS A 322 0.52 5.33 -27.37
CA LYS A 322 -0.48 6.13 -28.11
C LYS A 322 -1.79 5.38 -28.26
N PHE A 323 -1.76 4.07 -28.49
CA PHE A 323 -2.96 3.24 -28.49
C PHE A 323 -3.68 3.29 -27.14
N THR A 324 -2.93 3.19 -26.04
CA THR A 324 -3.50 3.27 -24.69
C THR A 324 -4.14 4.63 -24.43
N SER A 325 -3.47 5.73 -24.78
CA SER A 325 -4.04 7.07 -24.66
C SER A 325 -5.29 7.24 -25.52
N HIS A 326 -5.28 6.72 -26.75
CA HIS A 326 -6.42 6.82 -27.66
C HIS A 326 -7.63 6.06 -27.12
N MET A 327 -7.42 4.86 -26.55
CA MET A 327 -8.50 4.11 -25.92
C MET A 327 -9.15 4.88 -24.76
N GLU A 328 -8.37 5.61 -23.96
CA GLU A 328 -8.93 6.47 -22.92
C GLU A 328 -9.74 7.62 -23.52
N ASP A 329 -9.26 8.24 -24.61
CA ASP A 329 -10.00 9.31 -25.31
C ASP A 329 -11.32 8.78 -25.93
N GLU A 330 -11.35 7.54 -26.44
CA GLU A 330 -12.59 6.89 -26.92
C GLU A 330 -13.58 6.63 -25.77
N LEU A 331 -13.10 6.28 -24.59
CA LEU A 331 -13.96 6.11 -23.40
C LEU A 331 -14.57 7.45 -22.97
N ASP A 332 -13.84 8.56 -23.09
CA ASP A 332 -14.39 9.89 -22.83
C ASP A 332 -15.47 10.26 -23.87
N LYS A 333 -15.24 9.97 -25.16
CA LYS A 333 -16.26 10.18 -26.20
C LYS A 333 -17.53 9.35 -25.97
N VAL A 334 -17.39 8.15 -25.42
CA VAL A 334 -18.53 7.32 -25.01
C VAL A 334 -19.30 7.99 -23.86
N GLU A 335 -18.61 8.54 -22.87
CA GLU A 335 -19.23 9.30 -21.77
C GLU A 335 -20.00 10.53 -22.28
N GLU A 336 -19.45 11.21 -23.29
CA GLU A 336 -20.06 12.38 -23.95
C GLU A 336 -21.12 12.01 -25.01
N ALA A 337 -21.46 10.73 -25.14
CA ALA A 337 -22.40 10.19 -26.13
C ALA A 337 -22.04 10.53 -27.60
N GLN A 338 -20.76 10.74 -27.89
CA GLN A 338 -20.25 11.00 -29.25
C GLN A 338 -19.97 9.69 -30.02
N VAL A 339 -19.67 8.59 -29.32
CA VAL A 339 -19.37 7.28 -29.90
C VAL A 339 -20.15 6.20 -29.14
N ASP A 340 -20.64 5.18 -29.87
CA ASP A 340 -21.30 4.03 -29.26
C ASP A 340 -20.29 3.07 -28.61
N TRP A 341 -20.54 2.68 -27.36
CA TRP A 341 -19.63 1.83 -26.59
C TRP A 341 -19.47 0.41 -27.15
N LEU A 342 -20.49 -0.15 -27.83
CA LEU A 342 -20.38 -1.46 -28.47
C LEU A 342 -19.43 -1.38 -29.68
N HIS A 343 -19.45 -0.27 -30.41
CA HIS A 343 -18.50 -0.02 -31.49
C HIS A 343 -17.05 -0.05 -30.97
N VAL A 344 -16.73 0.73 -29.92
CA VAL A 344 -15.39 0.78 -29.32
C VAL A 344 -14.94 -0.61 -28.84
N LEU A 345 -15.82 -1.36 -28.18
CA LEU A 345 -15.52 -2.73 -27.74
C LEU A 345 -15.26 -3.69 -28.90
N SER A 346 -16.06 -3.59 -29.97
CA SER A 346 -15.90 -4.44 -31.15
C SER A 346 -14.56 -4.17 -31.87
N GLU A 347 -14.17 -2.90 -31.98
CA GLU A 347 -12.92 -2.48 -32.61
C GLU A 347 -11.68 -2.93 -31.80
N PHE A 348 -11.77 -2.89 -30.47
CA PHE A 348 -10.73 -3.41 -29.60
C PHE A 348 -10.65 -4.96 -29.64
N TYR A 349 -11.78 -5.64 -29.48
CA TYR A 349 -11.80 -7.06 -29.17
C TYR A 349 -11.41 -7.95 -30.35
N GLY A 350 -11.79 -7.61 -31.58
CA GLY A 350 -11.44 -8.40 -32.77
C GLY A 350 -9.93 -8.59 -32.94
N PRO A 351 -9.16 -7.50 -33.12
CA PRO A 351 -7.70 -7.56 -33.21
C PRO A 351 -7.02 -8.13 -31.96
N PHE A 352 -7.55 -7.83 -30.77
CA PHE A 352 -7.02 -8.39 -29.53
C PHE A 352 -7.16 -9.92 -29.48
N ARG A 353 -8.31 -10.46 -29.90
CA ARG A 353 -8.56 -11.90 -29.94
C ARG A 353 -7.60 -12.60 -30.89
N GLU A 354 -7.39 -12.06 -32.09
CA GLU A 354 -6.42 -12.62 -33.04
C GLU A 354 -4.99 -12.63 -32.48
N ALA A 355 -4.58 -11.54 -31.83
CA ALA A 355 -3.28 -11.48 -31.17
C ALA A 355 -3.17 -12.48 -30.02
N LEU A 356 -4.26 -12.67 -29.26
CA LEU A 356 -4.33 -13.64 -28.16
C LEU A 356 -4.23 -15.09 -28.67
N ASP A 357 -4.94 -15.42 -29.74
CA ASP A 357 -4.93 -16.77 -30.35
C ASP A 357 -3.53 -17.11 -30.88
N LYS A 358 -2.85 -16.14 -31.54
CA LYS A 358 -1.44 -16.27 -31.95
C LYS A 358 -0.50 -16.39 -30.75
N ALA A 359 -0.71 -15.58 -29.71
CA ALA A 359 0.12 -15.64 -28.52
C ALA A 359 -0.04 -16.96 -27.76
N GLN A 360 -1.20 -17.63 -27.79
CA GLN A 360 -1.37 -18.93 -27.15
C GLN A 360 -0.50 -20.03 -27.79
N THR A 361 -0.22 -19.94 -29.09
CA THR A 361 0.60 -20.90 -29.81
C THR A 361 2.08 -20.50 -29.85
N GLU A 362 2.37 -19.21 -30.01
CA GLU A 362 3.73 -18.69 -30.23
C GLU A 362 4.42 -18.19 -28.95
N MET A 363 3.68 -17.88 -27.88
CA MET A 363 4.28 -17.37 -26.65
C MET A 363 4.96 -18.50 -25.89
N GLU A 364 6.27 -18.59 -26.12
CA GLU A 364 7.13 -19.48 -25.35
C GLU A 364 6.91 -19.29 -23.84
N PRO A 365 6.83 -20.37 -23.05
CA PRO A 365 6.86 -20.28 -21.59
C PRO A 365 8.07 -19.47 -21.12
N ALA A 366 8.03 -18.93 -19.90
CA ALA A 366 9.20 -18.29 -19.32
C ALA A 366 10.38 -19.28 -19.29
N ARG A 367 11.25 -19.22 -20.30
CA ARG A 367 12.37 -20.14 -20.45
C ARG A 367 13.35 -19.88 -19.32
N ALA A 368 13.89 -20.98 -18.79
CA ALA A 368 14.99 -20.93 -17.86
C ALA A 368 16.19 -20.26 -18.57
N GLN A 369 16.73 -19.19 -18.00
CA GLN A 369 17.90 -18.53 -18.58
C GLN A 369 19.16 -19.32 -18.18
N PRO A 370 20.11 -19.56 -19.08
CA PRO A 370 21.39 -20.17 -18.74
C PRO A 370 22.08 -19.40 -17.61
N SER A 371 22.79 -20.11 -16.74
CA SER A 371 23.66 -19.50 -15.73
C SER A 371 25.05 -20.10 -15.82
N GLU A 372 26.02 -19.39 -15.27
CA GLU A 372 27.42 -19.84 -15.19
C GLU A 372 27.65 -20.81 -14.01
N TYR A 373 26.61 -21.12 -13.23
CA TYR A 373 26.72 -21.87 -11.99
C TYR A 373 26.37 -23.35 -12.19
N THR A 374 27.12 -24.22 -11.52
CA THR A 374 26.86 -25.67 -11.49
C THR A 374 26.13 -26.07 -10.20
N CYS A 375 25.31 -27.12 -10.30
CA CYS A 375 24.52 -27.60 -9.18
C CYS A 375 25.43 -28.31 -8.15
N PRO A 376 25.44 -27.88 -6.88
CA PRO A 376 26.32 -28.47 -5.86
C PRO A 376 25.92 -29.91 -5.47
N THR A 377 24.71 -30.35 -5.84
CA THR A 377 24.19 -31.67 -5.46
C THR A 377 24.44 -32.73 -6.53
N CYS A 378 24.34 -32.37 -7.81
CA CYS A 378 24.41 -33.34 -8.91
C CYS A 378 25.37 -32.96 -10.05
N GLY A 379 26.07 -31.84 -9.94
CA GLY A 379 27.08 -31.39 -10.91
C GLY A 379 26.55 -30.84 -12.24
N ARG A 380 25.25 -31.00 -12.57
CA ARG A 380 24.63 -30.44 -13.79
C ARG A 380 24.53 -28.91 -13.70
N ASP A 381 24.43 -28.24 -14.85
CA ASP A 381 24.28 -26.78 -14.92
C ASP A 381 23.04 -26.30 -14.14
N MET A 382 23.15 -25.14 -13.49
CA MET A 382 22.01 -24.42 -12.95
C MET A 382 21.48 -23.44 -14.00
N VAL A 383 20.19 -23.14 -13.89
CA VAL A 383 19.49 -22.20 -14.75
C VAL A 383 18.69 -21.23 -13.90
N TYR A 384 18.65 -19.97 -14.30
CA TYR A 384 17.80 -18.98 -13.66
C TYR A 384 16.34 -19.26 -14.00
N ARG A 385 15.51 -19.39 -12.97
CA ARG A 385 14.06 -19.48 -13.08
C ARG A 385 13.42 -18.35 -12.30
N ILE A 386 12.21 -17.96 -12.69
CA ILE A 386 11.44 -16.94 -11.98
C ILE A 386 10.37 -17.64 -11.13
N GLY A 387 10.50 -17.50 -9.82
CA GLY A 387 9.55 -17.98 -8.83
C GLY A 387 8.71 -16.85 -8.26
N ARG A 388 7.88 -17.19 -7.27
CA ARG A 388 7.03 -16.21 -6.56
C ARG A 388 7.83 -15.11 -5.86
N ASN A 389 9.04 -15.43 -5.41
CA ASN A 389 9.90 -14.53 -4.63
C ASN A 389 10.96 -13.82 -5.49
N GLY A 390 10.89 -13.94 -6.81
CA GLY A 390 11.89 -13.37 -7.72
C GLY A 390 12.65 -14.45 -8.50
N ARG A 391 13.75 -14.03 -9.13
CA ARG A 391 14.64 -14.93 -9.87
C ARG A 391 15.47 -15.74 -8.88
N PHE A 392 15.72 -17.00 -9.19
CA PHE A 392 16.52 -17.92 -8.38
C PHE A 392 17.21 -18.94 -9.29
N LEU A 393 18.27 -19.58 -8.80
CA LEU A 393 18.94 -20.65 -9.53
C LEU A 393 18.28 -21.98 -9.21
N SER A 394 17.96 -22.75 -10.25
CA SER A 394 17.41 -24.11 -10.16
C SER A 394 18.31 -25.05 -10.93
N CYS A 395 18.50 -26.28 -10.45
CA CYS A 395 19.16 -27.31 -11.26
C CYS A 395 18.44 -27.50 -12.61
N SER A 396 19.20 -27.64 -13.69
CA SER A 396 18.68 -28.00 -15.03
C SER A 396 17.98 -29.36 -15.03
N GLY A 397 18.43 -30.30 -14.18
CA GLY A 397 17.85 -31.64 -14.01
C GLY A 397 16.54 -31.71 -13.23
N TYR A 398 15.86 -30.60 -12.95
CA TYR A 398 14.52 -30.64 -12.34
C TYR A 398 13.50 -31.34 -13.26
N PRO A 399 12.67 -32.29 -12.77
CA PRO A 399 12.34 -32.55 -11.37
C PRO A 399 13.21 -33.60 -10.64
N GLU A 400 14.16 -34.25 -11.30
CA GLU A 400 15.03 -35.29 -10.70
C GLU A 400 15.95 -34.70 -9.61
N CYS A 401 16.42 -33.47 -9.81
CA CYS A 401 17.15 -32.69 -8.82
C CYS A 401 16.36 -31.42 -8.45
N ASN A 402 15.97 -31.29 -7.19
CA ASN A 402 15.18 -30.16 -6.69
C ASN A 402 16.03 -29.05 -6.04
N THR A 403 17.35 -29.10 -6.18
CA THR A 403 18.28 -28.12 -5.63
C THR A 403 18.04 -26.73 -6.23
N SER A 404 17.83 -25.75 -5.35
CA SER A 404 17.63 -24.35 -5.71
C SER A 404 18.43 -23.43 -4.81
N ARG A 405 18.99 -22.34 -5.36
CA ARG A 405 19.72 -21.31 -4.60
C ARG A 405 19.10 -19.93 -4.82
N ASN A 406 19.01 -19.14 -3.76
CA ASN A 406 18.66 -17.73 -3.88
C ASN A 406 19.83 -16.95 -4.48
N ILE A 407 19.52 -15.83 -5.13
CA ILE A 407 20.52 -14.97 -5.77
C ILE A 407 20.39 -13.53 -5.26
N ASP A 408 21.48 -12.78 -5.32
CA ASP A 408 21.49 -11.33 -5.08
C ASP A 408 20.90 -10.54 -6.28
N ASP A 409 20.89 -9.21 -6.18
CA ASP A 409 20.36 -8.33 -7.23
C ASP A 409 21.23 -8.39 -8.52
N GLU A 410 22.50 -8.82 -8.44
CA GLU A 410 23.40 -9.07 -9.57
C GLU A 410 23.26 -10.49 -10.17
N GLY A 411 22.47 -11.35 -9.53
CA GLY A 411 22.21 -12.71 -9.95
C GLY A 411 23.20 -13.76 -9.44
N ARG A 412 24.11 -13.40 -8.54
CA ARG A 412 25.07 -14.33 -7.94
C ARG A 412 24.41 -15.14 -6.82
N PRO A 413 24.74 -16.43 -6.67
CA PRO A 413 24.24 -17.24 -5.57
C PRO A 413 24.65 -16.60 -4.25
N ILE A 414 23.67 -16.37 -3.38
CA ILE A 414 23.95 -15.92 -2.01
C ILE A 414 24.64 -17.09 -1.31
N GLU A 415 25.86 -16.87 -0.82
CA GLU A 415 26.55 -17.84 0.02
C GLU A 415 25.83 -17.95 1.36
N GLU A 416 25.58 -19.20 1.78
CA GLU A 416 24.94 -19.45 3.07
C GLU A 416 25.98 -19.20 4.16
N VAL A 417 25.76 -18.19 5.00
CA VAL A 417 26.60 -17.97 6.19
C VAL A 417 26.36 -19.15 7.13
N VAL A 418 27.35 -20.01 7.29
CA VAL A 418 27.32 -21.13 8.23
C VAL A 418 27.60 -20.57 9.61
N ALA A 419 26.69 -20.79 10.56
CA ALA A 419 26.91 -20.45 11.95
C ALA A 419 27.98 -21.35 12.56
N GLU A 420 28.79 -20.79 13.45
CA GLU A 420 29.80 -21.52 14.21
C GLU A 420 29.20 -22.62 15.08
N ALA A 421 27.96 -22.41 15.57
CA ALA A 421 27.27 -23.36 16.43
C ALA A 421 26.54 -24.45 15.60
N PRO A 422 26.79 -25.75 15.87
CA PRO A 422 26.04 -26.84 15.24
C PRO A 422 24.61 -26.90 15.77
N CYS A 423 23.74 -27.59 15.03
CA CYS A 423 22.35 -27.80 15.42
C CYS A 423 22.25 -28.61 16.72
N GLU A 424 21.63 -28.03 17.75
CA GLU A 424 21.42 -28.69 19.05
C GLU A 424 20.62 -30.00 18.98
N LYS A 425 19.81 -30.21 17.93
CA LYS A 425 19.03 -31.44 17.76
C LYS A 425 19.77 -32.57 17.03
N CYS A 426 20.68 -32.25 16.11
CA CYS A 426 21.24 -33.28 15.21
C CYS A 426 22.72 -33.10 14.84
N GLY A 427 23.41 -32.12 15.43
CA GLY A 427 24.84 -31.87 15.24
C GLY A 427 25.26 -31.30 13.87
N LYS A 428 24.36 -31.25 12.88
CA LYS A 428 24.67 -30.70 11.54
C LYS A 428 24.86 -29.18 11.59
N PRO A 429 25.65 -28.57 10.67
CA PRO A 429 25.83 -27.13 10.62
C PRO A 429 24.49 -26.38 10.47
N MET A 430 24.41 -25.18 11.00
CA MET A 430 23.26 -24.30 10.82
C MET A 430 23.62 -23.15 9.89
N VAL A 431 22.67 -22.71 9.07
CA VAL A 431 22.89 -21.64 8.08
C VAL A 431 21.96 -20.46 8.32
N LEU A 432 22.48 -19.25 8.13
CA LEU A 432 21.72 -18.01 8.23
C LEU A 432 20.67 -17.94 7.12
N ARG A 433 19.42 -17.77 7.53
CA ARG A 433 18.26 -17.67 6.64
C ARG A 433 17.45 -16.44 6.99
N GLN A 434 16.86 -15.85 5.96
CA GLN A 434 15.99 -14.68 6.11
C GLN A 434 14.52 -15.10 6.17
N SER A 435 13.77 -14.50 7.09
CA SER A 435 12.31 -14.65 7.17
C SER A 435 11.62 -13.30 7.29
N ARG A 436 10.30 -13.28 7.06
CA ARG A 436 9.45 -12.10 7.37
C ARG A 436 9.55 -11.64 8.83
N ARG A 437 10.07 -12.50 9.72
CA ARG A 437 10.23 -12.24 11.16
C ARG A 437 11.69 -11.95 11.52
N GLY A 438 12.57 -11.70 10.56
CA GLY A 438 14.00 -11.46 10.76
C GLY A 438 14.88 -12.67 10.41
N PRO A 439 16.21 -12.51 10.56
CA PRO A 439 17.18 -13.59 10.39
C PRO A 439 16.96 -14.70 11.42
N PHE A 440 17.29 -15.93 11.02
CA PHE A 440 17.31 -17.10 11.89
C PHE A 440 18.31 -18.12 11.33
N LEU A 441 18.89 -18.94 12.19
CA LEU A 441 19.70 -20.08 11.78
C LEU A 441 18.78 -21.27 11.54
N GLY A 442 18.89 -21.90 10.37
CA GLY A 442 18.18 -23.13 10.03
C GLY A 442 19.15 -24.30 9.90
N CYS A 443 18.78 -25.46 10.43
CA CYS A 443 19.58 -26.68 10.29
C CYS A 443 19.74 -27.09 8.81
N THR A 444 20.97 -27.40 8.38
CA THR A 444 21.26 -27.91 7.01
C THR A 444 20.69 -29.30 6.77
N GLY A 445 20.40 -30.07 7.84
CA GLY A 445 19.72 -31.36 7.78
C GLY A 445 18.24 -31.30 7.46
N TYR A 446 17.67 -30.13 7.13
CA TYR A 446 16.30 -30.01 6.67
C TYR A 446 16.12 -30.77 5.33
N PRO A 447 15.05 -31.57 5.15
CA PRO A 447 13.83 -31.60 5.96
C PRO A 447 13.83 -32.55 7.16
N ASP A 448 14.82 -33.44 7.28
CA ASP A 448 14.87 -34.46 8.33
C ASP A 448 15.08 -33.86 9.74
N CYS A 449 15.68 -32.67 9.82
CA CYS A 449 15.78 -31.87 11.04
C CYS A 449 15.24 -30.45 10.79
N ASP A 450 14.15 -30.11 11.49
CA ASP A 450 13.44 -28.83 11.36
C ASP A 450 13.91 -27.74 12.34
N ASN A 451 15.01 -27.99 13.05
CA ASN A 451 15.48 -27.09 14.11
C ASN A 451 15.86 -25.72 13.56
N THR A 452 15.49 -24.68 14.32
CA THR A 452 15.84 -23.29 14.02
C THR A 452 16.27 -22.56 15.28
N LEU A 453 17.33 -21.75 15.19
CA LEU A 453 17.78 -20.90 16.30
C LEU A 453 17.62 -19.42 15.92
N PRO A 454 17.13 -18.56 16.82
CA PRO A 454 17.18 -17.11 16.63
C PRO A 454 18.63 -16.61 16.55
N CYS A 455 18.91 -15.66 15.67
CA CYS A 455 20.21 -15.01 15.56
C CYS A 455 20.09 -13.50 15.27
N ASP A 456 21.21 -12.80 15.39
CA ASP A 456 21.37 -11.43 14.90
C ASP A 456 21.54 -11.38 13.36
N GLU A 457 21.75 -10.18 12.82
CA GLU A 457 21.92 -9.97 11.37
C GLU A 457 23.21 -10.58 10.82
N GLN A 458 24.20 -10.80 11.69
CA GLN A 458 25.49 -11.40 11.39
C GLN A 458 25.48 -12.92 11.53
N GLY A 459 24.36 -13.52 11.96
CA GLY A 459 24.21 -14.96 12.14
C GLY A 459 24.74 -15.50 13.47
N ARG A 460 25.03 -14.65 14.44
CA ARG A 460 25.40 -15.08 15.79
C ARG A 460 24.14 -15.52 16.56
N PRO A 461 24.11 -16.73 17.15
CA PRO A 461 22.97 -17.19 17.94
C PRO A 461 22.65 -16.24 19.09
N LEU A 462 21.38 -15.90 19.29
CA LEU A 462 20.95 -15.14 20.45
C LEU A 462 20.98 -16.04 21.68
N ARG A 463 21.45 -15.52 22.83
CA ARG A 463 21.44 -16.26 24.09
C ARG A 463 20.02 -16.29 24.66
N LYS A 464 19.54 -17.48 25.02
CA LYS A 464 18.26 -17.64 25.73
C LYS A 464 18.38 -17.08 27.14
N VAL A 465 17.45 -16.21 27.53
CA VAL A 465 17.32 -15.69 28.90
C VAL A 465 15.86 -15.83 29.36
N GLU A 466 15.66 -16.01 30.66
CA GLU A 466 14.32 -16.05 31.24
C GLU A 466 13.77 -14.61 31.37
N ALA A 467 12.45 -14.46 31.37
CA ALA A 467 11.82 -13.15 31.35
C ALA A 467 12.10 -12.33 32.62
N GLU A 468 12.29 -13.02 33.74
CA GLU A 468 12.51 -12.49 35.08
C GLU A 468 13.92 -11.91 35.26
N ASP A 469 14.88 -12.33 34.43
CA ASP A 469 16.27 -11.90 34.50
C ASP A 469 16.50 -10.51 33.88
N ILE A 470 15.53 -10.00 33.11
CA ILE A 470 15.63 -8.70 32.43
C ILE A 470 15.08 -7.59 33.32
N LYS A 471 15.98 -6.92 34.05
CA LYS A 471 15.66 -5.83 34.99
C LYS A 471 15.89 -4.46 34.36
N GLU A 472 15.00 -4.07 33.46
CA GLU A 472 15.06 -2.79 32.74
C GLU A 472 14.00 -1.80 33.24
N THR A 473 14.32 -0.51 33.24
CA THR A 473 13.42 0.58 33.64
C THR A 473 12.97 1.43 32.46
N CYS A 474 11.78 2.01 32.59
CA CYS A 474 11.17 2.87 31.59
C CYS A 474 11.76 4.28 31.62
N ASP A 475 12.26 4.78 30.48
CA ASP A 475 12.85 6.14 30.39
C ASP A 475 11.82 7.25 30.58
N GLU A 476 10.54 6.99 30.27
CA GLU A 476 9.48 8.00 30.37
C GLU A 476 8.93 8.17 31.78
N CYS A 477 8.94 7.13 32.62
CA CYS A 477 8.27 7.18 33.94
C CYS A 477 8.99 6.45 35.07
N GLY A 478 10.18 5.91 34.85
CA GLY A 478 11.01 5.23 35.85
C GLY A 478 10.50 3.86 36.32
N LYS A 479 9.27 3.47 35.98
CA LYS A 479 8.70 2.16 36.38
C LYS A 479 9.43 0.99 35.70
N PRO A 480 9.48 -0.21 36.33
CA PRO A 480 10.08 -1.39 35.72
C PRO A 480 9.36 -1.78 34.42
N MET A 481 10.08 -2.39 33.50
CA MET A 481 9.53 -2.91 32.25
C MET A 481 9.38 -4.43 32.32
N ALA A 482 8.28 -4.95 31.78
CA ALA A 482 8.01 -6.38 31.72
C ALA A 482 8.10 -6.89 30.28
N VAL A 483 8.59 -8.12 30.10
CA VAL A 483 8.64 -8.77 28.79
C VAL A 483 7.21 -9.06 28.29
N LYS A 484 6.89 -8.57 27.10
CA LYS A 484 5.63 -8.79 26.39
C LYS A 484 5.92 -9.36 25.01
N PHE A 485 4.94 -10.05 24.42
CA PHE A 485 5.08 -10.64 23.09
C PHE A 485 4.12 -10.02 22.08
N ALA A 486 4.65 -9.53 20.96
CA ALA A 486 3.86 -9.04 19.83
C ALA A 486 4.27 -9.77 18.55
N ARG A 487 3.29 -10.34 17.83
CA ARG A 487 3.52 -11.09 16.57
C ARG A 487 4.61 -12.18 16.66
N GLY A 488 4.91 -12.67 17.86
CA GLY A 488 5.91 -13.70 18.12
C GLY A 488 7.30 -13.19 18.51
N ARG A 489 7.53 -11.87 18.59
CA ARG A 489 8.77 -11.28 19.14
C ARG A 489 8.53 -10.76 20.56
N ALA A 490 9.49 -10.98 21.43
CA ALA A 490 9.54 -10.40 22.76
C ALA A 490 9.98 -8.92 22.69
N PHE A 491 9.44 -8.09 23.57
CA PHE A 491 9.81 -6.68 23.74
C PHE A 491 9.53 -6.27 25.19
N LEU A 492 10.17 -5.20 25.66
CA LEU A 492 9.92 -4.64 26.98
C LEU A 492 8.78 -3.64 26.92
N GLY A 493 7.74 -3.84 27.72
CA GLY A 493 6.64 -2.89 27.87
C GLY A 493 6.58 -2.34 29.29
N CYS A 494 6.38 -1.03 29.42
CA CYS A 494 6.23 -0.40 30.73
C CYS A 494 5.11 -1.06 31.56
N THR A 495 5.39 -1.33 32.84
CA THR A 495 4.39 -1.82 33.81
C THR A 495 3.35 -0.76 34.16
N GLY A 496 3.65 0.52 33.94
CA GLY A 496 2.71 1.65 34.06
C GLY A 496 1.65 1.72 32.95
N TYR A 497 1.52 0.72 32.09
CA TYR A 497 0.44 0.65 31.11
C TYR A 497 -0.94 0.53 31.81
N PRO A 498 -2.00 1.27 31.38
CA PRO A 498 -2.10 2.04 30.14
C PRO A 498 -1.65 3.50 30.23
N THR A 499 -1.29 4.01 31.41
CA THR A 499 -0.89 5.42 31.63
C THR A 499 0.44 5.79 30.96
N CYS A 500 1.42 4.89 30.99
CA CYS A 500 2.66 5.00 30.20
C CYS A 500 2.67 3.88 29.15
N LYS A 501 2.84 4.24 27.88
CA LYS A 501 2.82 3.32 26.74
C LYS A 501 4.21 3.03 26.16
N ALA A 502 5.26 3.49 26.85
CA ALA A 502 6.65 3.27 26.45
C ALA A 502 6.94 1.77 26.24
N THR A 503 7.67 1.50 25.17
CA THR A 503 8.17 0.17 24.82
C THR A 503 9.63 0.25 24.40
N LYS A 504 10.42 -0.77 24.75
CA LYS A 504 11.82 -0.91 24.34
C LYS A 504 12.06 -2.28 23.69
N PRO A 505 13.04 -2.42 22.78
CA PRO A 505 13.53 -3.74 22.39
C PRO A 505 14.13 -4.48 23.60
N LEU A 506 14.34 -5.79 23.45
CA LEU A 506 15.16 -6.53 24.42
C LEU A 506 16.63 -6.05 24.37
N PRO A 507 17.43 -6.27 25.43
CA PRO A 507 18.87 -6.06 25.39
C PRO A 507 19.51 -6.80 24.21
N GLU A 508 20.65 -6.29 23.75
CA GLU A 508 21.35 -6.86 22.59
C GLU A 508 21.84 -8.29 22.88
N GLY A 509 21.77 -9.17 21.86
CA GLY A 509 22.27 -10.54 21.94
C GLY A 509 21.40 -11.53 22.73
N VAL A 510 20.24 -11.13 23.26
CA VAL A 510 19.36 -12.04 24.02
C VAL A 510 18.00 -12.26 23.35
N TYR A 511 17.42 -13.44 23.57
CA TYR A 511 16.03 -13.71 23.24
C TYR A 511 15.32 -14.40 24.40
N VAL A 512 14.02 -14.14 24.51
CA VAL A 512 13.14 -14.83 25.46
C VAL A 512 12.24 -15.78 24.67
N GLU A 513 12.27 -17.05 25.04
CA GLU A 513 11.38 -18.03 24.43
C GLU A 513 9.93 -17.74 24.84
N LYS A 514 9.01 -17.79 23.87
CA LYS A 514 7.61 -17.58 24.21
C LYS A 514 7.12 -18.78 25.03
N PRO A 515 6.56 -18.58 26.24
CA PRO A 515 6.07 -19.68 27.03
C PRO A 515 5.03 -20.47 26.24
N LYS A 516 5.15 -21.80 26.28
CA LYS A 516 4.17 -22.69 25.66
C LYS A 516 2.81 -22.43 26.32
N PRO A 517 1.73 -22.33 25.54
CA PRO A 517 0.38 -22.20 26.09
C PRO A 517 0.08 -23.37 27.05
N GLU A 518 -0.54 -23.06 28.18
CA GLU A 518 -0.98 -24.06 29.16
C GLU A 518 -2.01 -24.99 28.52
N GLU A 519 -1.89 -26.30 28.76
CA GLU A 519 -2.86 -27.28 28.29
C GLU A 519 -4.13 -27.19 29.12
N ALA A 520 -5.28 -27.15 28.45
CA ALA A 520 -6.58 -27.04 29.14
C ALA A 520 -7.09 -28.38 29.67
N GLY A 521 -6.34 -29.47 29.46
CA GLY A 521 -6.73 -30.83 29.85
C GLY A 521 -7.94 -31.41 29.10
N VAL A 522 -8.42 -30.73 28.05
CA VAL A 522 -9.55 -31.18 27.22
C VAL A 522 -9.20 -31.16 25.75
N SER A 523 -9.84 -32.03 24.98
CA SER A 523 -9.67 -32.12 23.54
C SER A 523 -10.65 -31.23 22.78
N CYS A 524 -10.27 -30.86 21.57
CA CYS A 524 -11.05 -30.00 20.69
C CYS A 524 -12.25 -30.77 20.13
N ASP A 525 -13.46 -30.31 20.43
CA ASP A 525 -14.75 -30.84 19.93
C ASP A 525 -14.85 -30.94 18.40
N LYS A 526 -13.98 -30.27 17.64
CA LYS A 526 -13.98 -30.29 16.17
C LYS A 526 -12.96 -31.20 15.52
N CYS A 527 -11.86 -31.50 16.20
CA CYS A 527 -10.74 -32.20 15.55
C CYS A 527 -9.93 -33.09 16.49
N GLY A 528 -10.36 -33.31 17.72
CA GLY A 528 -9.74 -34.23 18.67
C GLY A 528 -8.42 -33.77 19.27
N ARG A 529 -7.74 -32.76 18.69
CA ARG A 529 -6.47 -32.26 19.20
C ARG A 529 -6.62 -31.55 20.55
N PRO A 530 -5.58 -31.54 21.42
CA PRO A 530 -5.62 -30.85 22.70
C PRO A 530 -6.00 -29.37 22.57
N MET A 531 -6.84 -28.88 23.49
CA MET A 531 -7.11 -27.45 23.66
C MET A 531 -6.06 -26.85 24.59
N VAL A 532 -5.62 -25.63 24.26
CA VAL A 532 -4.67 -24.86 25.05
C VAL A 532 -5.24 -23.50 25.41
N ILE A 533 -4.89 -23.00 26.59
CA ILE A 533 -5.30 -21.70 27.10
C ILE A 533 -4.36 -20.64 26.53
N ARG A 534 -4.94 -19.65 25.82
CA ARG A 534 -4.21 -18.49 25.29
C ARG A 534 -4.75 -17.20 25.89
N ARG A 535 -3.90 -16.19 26.00
CA ARG A 535 -4.31 -14.84 26.43
C ARG A 535 -4.52 -13.93 25.22
N GLY A 536 -5.69 -13.30 25.16
CA GLY A 536 -6.06 -12.29 24.16
C GLY A 536 -6.37 -10.94 24.82
N ARG A 537 -6.84 -9.98 24.01
CA ARG A 537 -7.24 -8.64 24.51
C ARG A 537 -8.41 -8.68 25.50
N ARG A 538 -9.25 -9.72 25.42
CA ARG A 538 -10.44 -9.93 26.26
C ARG A 538 -10.20 -10.93 27.39
N GLY A 539 -8.94 -11.20 27.75
CA GLY A 539 -8.58 -12.20 28.75
C GLY A 539 -8.23 -13.58 28.16
N PRO A 540 -8.12 -14.61 29.02
CA PRO A 540 -7.81 -15.98 28.63
C PRO A 540 -8.95 -16.61 27.83
N PHE A 541 -8.61 -17.47 26.87
CA PHE A 541 -9.57 -18.20 26.04
C PHE A 541 -9.00 -19.55 25.62
N LEU A 542 -9.87 -20.51 25.35
CA LEU A 542 -9.50 -21.84 24.87
C LEU A 542 -9.27 -21.80 23.37
N SER A 543 -8.20 -22.44 22.90
CA SER A 543 -7.89 -22.56 21.48
C SER A 543 -7.32 -23.93 21.14
N CYS A 544 -7.68 -24.46 19.97
CA CYS A 544 -7.11 -25.71 19.51
C CYS A 544 -5.59 -25.59 19.26
N SER A 545 -4.81 -26.57 19.73
CA SER A 545 -3.35 -26.66 19.50
C SER A 545 -3.00 -26.69 18.01
N GLY A 546 -3.86 -27.28 17.18
CA GLY A 546 -3.75 -27.31 15.72
C GLY A 546 -3.93 -25.98 14.96
N PHE A 547 -3.96 -24.82 15.62
CA PHE A 547 -4.00 -23.52 14.94
C PHE A 547 -2.74 -23.30 14.08
N PRO A 548 -2.84 -22.82 12.82
CA PRO A 548 -4.02 -22.24 12.17
C PRO A 548 -4.87 -23.23 11.36
N ARG A 549 -4.54 -24.54 11.34
CA ARG A 549 -5.29 -25.57 10.60
C ARG A 549 -6.68 -25.78 11.20
N CYS A 550 -6.76 -25.91 12.53
CA CYS A 550 -8.01 -25.83 13.26
C CYS A 550 -8.10 -24.48 13.97
N ARG A 551 -9.09 -23.66 13.59
CA ARG A 551 -9.31 -22.31 14.16
C ARG A 551 -10.35 -22.30 15.27
N ASN A 552 -10.58 -23.45 15.89
CA ASN A 552 -11.52 -23.54 16.99
C ASN A 552 -10.96 -22.77 18.19
N ALA A 553 -11.69 -21.74 18.60
CA ALA A 553 -11.36 -20.91 19.74
C ALA A 553 -12.67 -20.51 20.41
N MET A 554 -12.70 -20.55 21.74
CA MET A 554 -13.89 -20.28 22.53
C MET A 554 -13.55 -19.63 23.87
N PRO A 555 -14.51 -18.93 24.50
CA PRO A 555 -14.33 -18.37 25.83
C PRO A 555 -13.96 -19.44 26.87
N LEU A 556 -13.24 -19.06 27.92
CA LEU A 556 -12.73 -19.99 28.94
C LEU A 556 -13.88 -20.66 29.72
N GLU A 557 -15.01 -19.99 29.86
CA GLU A 557 -16.23 -20.46 30.54
C GLU A 557 -16.82 -21.72 29.88
N LYS A 558 -16.43 -22.03 28.64
CA LYS A 558 -16.86 -23.26 27.94
C LYS A 558 -16.01 -24.48 28.26
N LEU A 559 -15.05 -24.37 29.18
CA LEU A 559 -14.19 -25.47 29.58
C LEU A 559 -15.00 -26.65 30.14
N ASP A 560 -15.98 -26.39 31.01
CA ASP A 560 -16.76 -27.45 31.64
C ASP A 560 -17.68 -28.17 30.66
N HIS A 561 -18.25 -27.43 29.70
CA HIS A 561 -18.99 -28.03 28.58
C HIS A 561 -18.11 -28.94 27.71
N LEU A 562 -16.84 -28.59 27.47
CA LEU A 562 -15.91 -29.48 26.76
C LEU A 562 -15.55 -30.71 27.58
N LYS A 563 -15.39 -30.58 28.91
CA LYS A 563 -15.18 -31.74 29.80
C LYS A 563 -16.37 -32.70 29.74
N GLN A 564 -17.60 -32.16 29.74
CA GLN A 564 -18.81 -32.96 29.60
C GLN A 564 -18.88 -33.68 28.25
N LEU A 565 -18.59 -32.99 27.14
CA LEU A 565 -18.53 -33.62 25.82
C LEU A 565 -17.47 -34.72 25.71
N ALA A 566 -16.33 -34.55 26.41
CA ALA A 566 -15.30 -35.57 26.50
C ALA A 566 -15.80 -36.82 27.23
N GLN A 567 -16.49 -36.63 28.37
CA GLN A 567 -17.08 -37.72 29.16
C GLN A 567 -18.20 -38.45 28.39
N GLU A 568 -18.98 -37.73 27.59
CA GLU A 568 -20.03 -38.28 26.74
C GLU A 568 -19.49 -38.97 25.46
N GLY A 569 -18.17 -39.02 25.26
CA GLY A 569 -17.55 -39.65 24.08
C GLY A 569 -17.84 -38.93 22.76
N LYS A 570 -18.27 -37.66 22.80
CA LYS A 570 -18.67 -36.87 21.62
C LYS A 570 -17.50 -36.11 20.98
N ILE A 571 -16.28 -36.32 21.46
CA ILE A 571 -15.08 -35.73 20.89
C ILE A 571 -14.53 -36.66 19.81
N PRO A 572 -14.31 -36.18 18.56
CA PRO A 572 -13.72 -37.00 17.51
C PRO A 572 -12.26 -37.31 17.82
N ASP A 573 -11.75 -38.43 17.31
CA ASP A 573 -10.32 -38.76 17.42
C ASP A 573 -9.44 -37.71 16.72
N PRO A 574 -8.24 -37.43 17.26
CA PRO A 574 -7.29 -36.54 16.59
C PRO A 574 -6.87 -37.15 15.25
N PRO A 575 -6.81 -36.35 14.17
CA PRO A 575 -6.32 -36.85 12.88
C PRO A 575 -4.86 -37.30 13.03
N PRO A 576 -4.43 -38.36 12.32
CA PRO A 576 -3.08 -38.90 12.41
C PRO A 576 -2.05 -37.79 12.18
N GLU A 577 -0.96 -37.83 12.96
CA GLU A 577 0.16 -36.92 12.73
C GLU A 577 0.66 -37.10 11.30
N PRO A 578 0.82 -36.01 10.53
CA PRO A 578 1.39 -36.16 9.21
C PRO A 578 2.82 -36.63 9.36
N ALA A 579 3.11 -37.86 8.89
CA ALA A 579 4.47 -38.32 8.64
C ALA A 579 5.21 -37.22 7.88
N GLY A 580 6.44 -36.91 8.34
CA GLY A 580 7.23 -35.77 7.91
C GLY A 580 7.14 -35.54 6.40
N ASN A 581 6.54 -34.42 6.00
CA ASN A 581 6.61 -33.96 4.62
C ASN A 581 6.69 -32.43 4.59
N ASN A 582 7.93 -31.98 4.45
CA ASN A 582 8.39 -30.98 3.50
C ASN A 582 7.49 -29.77 3.25
N GLY A 583 8.03 -28.61 3.63
CA GLY A 583 8.42 -27.68 2.57
C GLY A 583 7.30 -27.12 1.71
N SER A 584 6.11 -26.90 2.27
CA SER A 584 5.29 -25.81 1.77
C SER A 584 4.56 -25.16 2.93
N ARG A 585 4.76 -23.84 3.09
CA ARG A 585 3.70 -22.98 3.61
C ARG A 585 2.56 -22.95 2.58
N ARG A 586 1.94 -24.11 2.32
CA ARG A 586 0.53 -24.15 2.05
C ARG A 586 -0.12 -23.76 3.37
N THR A 587 -0.55 -22.52 3.45
CA THR A 587 -1.73 -22.23 4.24
C THR A 587 -2.80 -23.20 3.76
N ALA A 588 -2.99 -24.30 4.49
CA ALA A 588 -4.26 -25.00 4.51
C ALA A 588 -5.27 -24.01 5.10
N LYS A 589 -5.70 -23.04 4.29
CA LYS A 589 -7.12 -22.75 4.20
C LYS A 589 -7.71 -24.13 3.90
N GLY A 590 -8.37 -24.75 4.87
CA GLY A 590 -9.26 -25.86 4.55
C GLY A 590 -10.04 -25.45 3.31
N LYS A 591 -10.00 -26.29 2.26
CA LYS A 591 -10.48 -26.00 0.89
C LYS A 591 -11.47 -24.84 0.94
N GLY A 592 -10.94 -23.64 0.73
CA GLY A 592 -11.79 -22.45 0.73
C GLY A 592 -12.84 -22.72 -0.33
N LYS A 593 -14.10 -22.40 -0.05
CA LYS A 593 -15.27 -22.64 -0.91
C LYS A 593 -15.19 -22.01 -2.32
N ASN A 594 -14.01 -21.58 -2.77
CA ASN A 594 -13.70 -20.87 -4.01
C ASN A 594 -12.44 -21.42 -4.73
N ALA A 595 -12.21 -22.74 -4.79
CA ALA A 595 -11.34 -23.28 -5.83
C ALA A 595 -12.09 -23.18 -7.16
N LYS A 596 -11.49 -22.58 -8.21
CA LYS A 596 -12.09 -22.64 -9.55
C LYS A 596 -12.01 -24.11 -9.98
N VAL A 597 -13.16 -24.74 -10.13
CA VAL A 597 -13.27 -26.06 -10.74
C VAL A 597 -13.52 -25.82 -12.23
N ASP A 598 -12.90 -26.61 -13.10
CA ASP A 598 -13.22 -26.57 -14.52
C ASP A 598 -14.67 -27.02 -14.71
N VAL A 599 -15.55 -26.09 -15.06
CA VAL A 599 -17.00 -26.34 -15.13
C VAL A 599 -17.32 -27.36 -16.23
N ALA A 600 -16.48 -27.47 -17.26
CA ALA A 600 -16.63 -28.47 -18.33
C ALA A 600 -16.47 -29.91 -17.82
N SER A 601 -15.70 -30.11 -16.73
CA SER A 601 -15.45 -31.44 -16.14
C SER A 601 -16.56 -31.94 -15.19
N LEU A 602 -17.56 -31.11 -14.88
CA LEU A 602 -18.60 -31.41 -13.89
C LEU A 602 -19.88 -32.02 -14.47
N GLY A 603 -19.96 -32.21 -15.79
CA GLY A 603 -21.18 -32.64 -16.47
C GLY A 603 -22.30 -31.57 -16.43
N PRO A 604 -23.47 -31.85 -17.04
CA PRO A 604 -24.60 -30.93 -16.98
C PRO A 604 -25.06 -30.71 -15.53
N PRO A 605 -25.46 -29.49 -15.15
CA PRO A 605 -25.95 -29.23 -13.80
C PRO A 605 -27.27 -30.00 -13.54
N PRO A 606 -27.61 -30.28 -12.27
CA PRO A 606 -28.89 -30.90 -11.94
C PRO A 606 -30.08 -30.09 -12.48
N PRO A 607 -31.20 -30.74 -12.84
CA PRO A 607 -32.37 -30.05 -13.40
C PRO A 607 -32.83 -28.86 -12.53
N GLY A 608 -32.95 -27.68 -13.14
CA GLY A 608 -33.32 -26.44 -12.46
C GLY A 608 -32.19 -25.73 -11.70
N PHE A 609 -30.95 -26.20 -11.84
CA PHE A 609 -29.75 -25.56 -11.29
C PHE A 609 -28.75 -25.20 -12.39
N ALA A 610 -27.88 -24.23 -12.11
CA ALA A 610 -26.74 -23.85 -12.93
C ALA A 610 -25.43 -24.01 -12.12
N TRP A 611 -24.32 -24.32 -12.80
CA TRP A 611 -23.02 -24.38 -12.16
C TRP A 611 -22.42 -23.00 -11.97
N THR A 612 -21.98 -22.70 -10.75
CA THR A 612 -21.04 -21.58 -10.53
C THR A 612 -19.64 -21.93 -11.04
N ARG A 613 -18.80 -20.93 -11.24
CA ARG A 613 -17.33 -21.05 -11.47
C ARG A 613 -16.56 -21.80 -10.36
N THR A 614 -17.24 -22.25 -9.31
CA THR A 614 -16.70 -23.04 -8.20
C THR A 614 -17.29 -24.45 -8.14
N GLY A 615 -18.07 -24.85 -9.15
CA GLY A 615 -18.75 -26.15 -9.22
C GLY A 615 -19.86 -26.33 -8.19
N ARG A 616 -20.50 -25.24 -7.75
CA ARG A 616 -21.66 -25.28 -6.84
C ARG A 616 -22.95 -25.00 -7.60
N PRO A 617 -24.06 -25.71 -7.32
CA PRO A 617 -25.34 -25.43 -7.95
C PRO A 617 -25.95 -24.13 -7.39
N VAL A 618 -26.47 -23.31 -8.29
CA VAL A 618 -27.24 -22.08 -8.01
C VAL A 618 -28.50 -22.06 -8.84
N VAL A 619 -29.46 -21.24 -8.45
CA VAL A 619 -30.71 -21.03 -9.19
C VAL A 619 -30.66 -19.61 -9.78
N GLU A 620 -30.59 -19.51 -11.11
CA GLU A 620 -30.48 -18.22 -11.82
C GLU A 620 -31.83 -17.73 -12.38
N THR A 621 -32.67 -18.67 -12.83
CA THR A 621 -34.05 -18.47 -13.28
C THR A 621 -35.03 -19.05 -12.27
N TRP A 622 -36.24 -18.47 -12.17
CA TRP A 622 -37.23 -18.97 -11.21
C TRP A 622 -37.78 -20.33 -11.67
N PRO A 623 -37.82 -21.35 -10.79
CA PRO A 623 -38.30 -22.66 -11.19
C PRO A 623 -39.83 -22.66 -11.34
N GLU A 624 -40.35 -23.13 -12.48
CA GLU A 624 -41.78 -23.31 -12.71
C GLU A 624 -42.35 -24.57 -12.02
N GLN A 625 -41.47 -25.51 -11.65
CA GLN A 625 -41.80 -26.74 -10.93
C GLN A 625 -40.96 -26.86 -9.65
N PRO A 626 -41.44 -27.53 -8.59
CA PRO A 626 -40.66 -27.73 -7.36
C PRO A 626 -39.31 -28.38 -7.62
N LEU A 627 -38.24 -27.76 -7.11
CA LEU A 627 -36.87 -28.27 -7.27
C LEU A 627 -36.60 -29.44 -6.33
N VAL A 628 -35.92 -30.46 -6.84
CA VAL A 628 -35.52 -31.64 -6.09
C VAL A 628 -34.06 -31.53 -5.64
N CYS A 629 -33.77 -31.92 -4.40
CA CYS A 629 -32.43 -31.85 -3.82
C CYS A 629 -31.50 -32.87 -4.49
N PRO A 630 -30.40 -32.45 -5.13
CA PRO A 630 -29.49 -33.37 -5.81
C PRO A 630 -28.72 -34.28 -4.86
N GLU A 631 -28.62 -33.93 -3.56
CA GLU A 631 -27.93 -34.76 -2.57
C GLU A 631 -28.82 -35.87 -1.95
N CYS A 632 -30.14 -35.74 -1.93
CA CYS A 632 -31.01 -36.68 -1.20
C CYS A 632 -32.41 -36.91 -1.79
N GLY A 633 -32.78 -36.25 -2.88
CA GLY A 633 -34.08 -36.44 -3.54
C GLY A 633 -35.27 -35.75 -2.86
N ALA A 634 -35.10 -35.08 -1.72
CA ALA A 634 -36.17 -34.33 -1.05
C ALA A 634 -36.44 -32.98 -1.73
N GLU A 635 -37.62 -32.39 -1.53
CA GLU A 635 -37.98 -31.08 -2.08
C GLU A 635 -37.09 -29.95 -1.51
N VAL A 636 -36.75 -28.96 -2.34
CA VAL A 636 -35.97 -27.78 -1.94
C VAL A 636 -36.91 -26.58 -1.80
N THR A 637 -36.88 -25.95 -0.62
CA THR A 637 -37.80 -24.85 -0.25
C THR A 637 -37.07 -23.53 -0.11
N LEU A 638 -37.74 -22.42 -0.42
CA LEU A 638 -37.19 -21.08 -0.28
C LEU A 638 -37.04 -20.72 1.21
N LYS A 639 -35.83 -20.35 1.62
CA LYS A 639 -35.47 -19.98 2.99
C LYS A 639 -34.77 -18.62 3.01
N HIS A 640 -34.80 -17.95 4.15
CA HIS A 640 -34.19 -16.63 4.33
C HIS A 640 -33.06 -16.67 5.36
N GLY A 641 -31.88 -16.16 4.97
CA GLY A 641 -30.70 -16.13 5.82
C GLY A 641 -30.05 -14.75 5.90
N ARG A 642 -28.97 -14.63 6.69
CA ARG A 642 -28.20 -13.38 6.85
C ARG A 642 -27.75 -12.75 5.53
N PHE A 643 -27.52 -13.58 4.51
CA PHE A 643 -26.98 -13.18 3.22
C PHE A 643 -28.04 -13.05 2.11
N GLY A 644 -29.33 -13.14 2.46
CA GLY A 644 -30.45 -13.07 1.50
C GLY A 644 -31.23 -14.39 1.40
N PRO A 645 -32.24 -14.44 0.51
CA PRO A 645 -32.99 -15.66 0.23
C PRO A 645 -32.12 -16.72 -0.46
N TYR A 646 -32.38 -17.99 -0.18
CA TYR A 646 -31.72 -19.15 -0.77
C TYR A 646 -32.65 -20.37 -0.76
N PHE A 647 -32.42 -21.32 -1.65
CA PHE A 647 -33.12 -22.60 -1.65
C PHE A 647 -32.41 -23.60 -0.73
N GLY A 648 -33.12 -24.18 0.22
CA GLY A 648 -32.57 -25.15 1.18
C GLY A 648 -33.40 -26.43 1.23
N CYS A 649 -32.72 -27.57 1.38
CA CYS A 649 -33.38 -28.87 1.45
C CYS A 649 -34.42 -28.91 2.60
N SER A 650 -35.58 -29.52 2.33
CA SER A 650 -36.64 -29.78 3.31
C SER A 650 -36.24 -30.82 4.36
N ALA A 651 -35.39 -31.80 3.98
CA ALA A 651 -34.87 -32.83 4.88
C ALA A 651 -33.77 -32.34 5.85
N TYR A 652 -33.57 -31.03 6.00
CA TYR A 652 -32.68 -30.47 7.03
C TYR A 652 -33.21 -30.82 8.44
N PRO A 653 -32.38 -31.28 9.40
CA PRO A 653 -30.91 -31.25 9.40
C PRO A 653 -30.19 -32.47 8.79
N LYS A 654 -30.92 -33.51 8.34
CA LYS A 654 -30.33 -34.73 7.77
C LYS A 654 -29.62 -34.48 6.43
N CYS A 655 -30.11 -33.52 5.64
CA CYS A 655 -29.43 -33.01 4.45
C CYS A 655 -29.18 -31.50 4.59
N SER A 656 -27.94 -31.07 4.38
CA SER A 656 -27.51 -29.67 4.54
C SER A 656 -27.37 -28.90 3.21
N PHE A 657 -27.89 -29.49 2.12
CA PHE A 657 -27.86 -28.89 0.79
C PHE A 657 -28.52 -27.51 0.77
N VAL A 658 -27.80 -26.55 0.17
CA VAL A 658 -28.26 -25.18 -0.05
C VAL A 658 -27.81 -24.71 -1.43
N ALA A 659 -28.72 -24.09 -2.18
CA ALA A 659 -28.47 -23.44 -3.44
C ALA A 659 -28.76 -21.94 -3.31
N ASN A 660 -27.78 -21.10 -3.66
CA ASN A 660 -27.99 -19.65 -3.65
C ASN A 660 -28.75 -19.21 -4.91
N LEU A 661 -29.53 -18.14 -4.76
CA LEU A 661 -30.20 -17.47 -5.86
C LEU A 661 -29.28 -16.44 -6.52
N ARG A 662 -29.34 -16.33 -7.84
CA ARG A 662 -28.66 -15.31 -8.67
C ARG A 662 -29.62 -14.76 -9.72
N GLY A 663 -29.18 -13.73 -10.45
CA GLY A 663 -29.91 -13.21 -11.61
C GLY A 663 -31.36 -12.83 -11.29
N GLU A 664 -32.27 -13.30 -12.13
CA GLU A 664 -33.71 -13.06 -12.04
C GLU A 664 -34.33 -13.71 -10.80
N ALA A 665 -33.96 -14.97 -10.51
CA ALA A 665 -34.50 -15.72 -9.38
C ALA A 665 -34.24 -15.01 -8.05
N LYS A 666 -33.08 -14.36 -7.92
CA LYS A 666 -32.75 -13.54 -6.74
C LYS A 666 -33.62 -12.28 -6.64
N LYS A 667 -33.80 -11.54 -7.75
CA LYS A 667 -34.62 -10.32 -7.77
C LYS A 667 -36.08 -10.63 -7.41
N ARG A 668 -36.62 -11.73 -7.92
CA ARG A 668 -37.97 -12.19 -7.59
C ARG A 668 -38.09 -12.60 -6.12
N ALA A 669 -37.17 -13.43 -5.62
CA ALA A 669 -37.15 -13.83 -4.21
C ALA A 669 -37.03 -12.64 -3.24
N GLU A 670 -36.24 -11.62 -3.59
CA GLU A 670 -36.09 -10.42 -2.77
C GLU A 670 -37.34 -9.52 -2.78
N LYS A 671 -38.13 -9.57 -3.86
CA LYS A 671 -39.41 -8.84 -3.99
C LYS A 671 -40.57 -9.53 -3.25
N GLU A 672 -40.55 -10.86 -3.22
CA GLU A 672 -41.53 -11.71 -2.49
C GLU A 672 -41.16 -11.89 -1.00
N ALA A 673 -39.96 -11.46 -0.58
CA ALA A 673 -39.50 -11.58 0.80
C ALA A 673 -40.27 -10.67 1.77
N PRO A 674 -40.67 -11.16 2.95
CA PRO A 674 -41.25 -10.30 3.98
C PRO A 674 -40.25 -9.21 4.42
N PRO A 675 -40.70 -7.99 4.73
CA PRO A 675 -39.83 -6.89 5.14
C PRO A 675 -39.03 -7.29 6.38
N ARG A 676 -37.72 -7.02 6.38
CA ARG A 676 -36.87 -7.29 7.55
C ARG A 676 -37.38 -6.46 8.73
N PRO A 677 -37.58 -7.05 9.92
CA PRO A 677 -37.96 -6.28 11.09
C PRO A 677 -36.89 -5.23 11.37
N LYS A 678 -37.31 -3.96 11.39
CA LYS A 678 -36.42 -2.84 11.72
C LYS A 678 -35.93 -3.02 13.17
N PRO A 679 -34.66 -2.71 13.48
CA PRO A 679 -34.19 -2.73 14.85
C PRO A 679 -35.04 -1.80 15.72
N ILE A 680 -35.50 -2.28 16.86
CA ILE A 680 -36.36 -1.49 17.74
C ILE A 680 -35.45 -0.71 18.71
N PRO A 681 -35.52 0.63 18.76
CA PRO A 681 -34.72 1.42 19.69
C PRO A 681 -35.10 1.13 21.15
N THR A 682 -34.10 1.20 22.04
CA THR A 682 -34.28 1.08 23.50
C THR A 682 -33.49 2.17 24.22
N ASP A 683 -33.88 2.49 25.44
CA ASP A 683 -33.17 3.46 26.30
C ASP A 683 -31.98 2.84 27.04
N ILE A 684 -31.65 1.58 26.77
CA ILE A 684 -30.52 0.89 27.41
C ILE A 684 -29.21 1.39 26.79
N PRO A 685 -28.28 1.98 27.58
CA PRO A 685 -26.99 2.40 27.06
C PRO A 685 -26.07 1.21 26.78
N CYS A 686 -25.22 1.36 25.78
CA CYS A 686 -24.20 0.37 25.44
C CYS A 686 -23.02 0.43 26.41
N ASP A 687 -22.69 -0.69 27.04
CA ASP A 687 -21.64 -0.78 28.06
C ASP A 687 -20.22 -0.48 27.50
N GLU A 688 -20.00 -0.55 26.18
CA GLU A 688 -18.72 -0.20 25.54
C GLU A 688 -18.60 1.26 25.09
N CYS A 689 -19.70 1.93 24.72
CA CYS A 689 -19.59 3.25 24.06
C CYS A 689 -20.68 4.26 24.43
N GLY A 690 -21.56 3.93 25.38
CA GLY A 690 -22.64 4.78 25.88
C GLY A 690 -23.80 5.03 24.91
N ALA A 691 -23.69 4.63 23.63
CA ALA A 691 -24.75 4.82 22.65
C ALA A 691 -25.97 3.93 22.96
N PRO A 692 -27.20 4.33 22.63
CA PRO A 692 -28.40 3.53 22.89
C PRO A 692 -28.32 2.18 22.16
N MET A 693 -28.80 1.13 22.81
CA MET A 693 -28.90 -0.20 22.24
C MET A 693 -30.21 -0.35 21.46
N VAL A 694 -30.20 -1.23 20.45
CA VAL A 694 -31.37 -1.56 19.63
C VAL A 694 -31.62 -3.06 19.71
N ILE A 695 -32.89 -3.47 19.81
CA ILE A 695 -33.28 -4.88 19.74
C ILE A 695 -33.17 -5.34 18.29
N ARG A 696 -32.43 -6.42 18.07
CA ARG A 696 -32.24 -7.08 16.78
C ARG A 696 -32.65 -8.53 16.89
N THR A 697 -33.22 -9.09 15.83
CA THR A 697 -33.59 -10.51 15.79
C THR A 697 -32.46 -11.35 15.21
N GLY A 698 -31.96 -12.30 15.99
CA GLY A 698 -30.93 -13.27 15.61
C GLY A 698 -31.45 -14.70 15.52
N ARG A 699 -30.58 -15.66 15.22
CA ARG A 699 -30.92 -17.09 15.12
C ARG A 699 -31.38 -17.70 16.46
N SER A 700 -30.95 -17.10 17.58
CA SER A 700 -31.26 -17.54 18.95
C SER A 700 -32.36 -16.69 19.60
N GLY A 701 -33.10 -15.88 18.82
CA GLY A 701 -34.09 -14.93 19.32
C GLY A 701 -33.62 -13.47 19.32
N PRO A 702 -34.42 -12.55 19.90
CA PRO A 702 -34.08 -11.14 20.02
C PRO A 702 -32.92 -10.87 20.99
N PHE A 703 -32.08 -9.91 20.67
CA PHE A 703 -30.92 -9.50 21.48
C PHE A 703 -30.67 -7.99 21.36
N LEU A 704 -30.00 -7.40 22.34
CA LEU A 704 -29.59 -5.99 22.31
C LEU A 704 -28.27 -5.85 21.55
N GLY A 705 -28.25 -5.03 20.50
CA GLY A 705 -27.05 -4.66 19.76
C GLY A 705 -26.81 -3.14 19.79
N CYS A 706 -25.56 -2.71 19.82
CA CYS A 706 -25.25 -1.28 19.79
C CYS A 706 -25.79 -0.58 18.52
N SER A 707 -26.38 0.61 18.66
CA SER A 707 -26.83 1.45 17.54
C SER A 707 -25.69 1.89 16.62
N LYS A 708 -24.47 2.09 17.16
CA LYS A 708 -23.26 2.47 16.41
C LYS A 708 -22.59 1.30 15.65
N TYR A 709 -23.25 0.16 15.48
CA TYR A 709 -22.74 -0.92 14.62
C TYR A 709 -22.59 -0.43 13.16
N PRO A 710 -21.45 -0.65 12.48
CA PRO A 710 -20.39 -1.61 12.78
C PRO A 710 -19.20 -1.09 13.60
N LYS A 711 -19.19 0.20 13.99
CA LYS A 711 -18.09 0.86 14.73
C LYS A 711 -17.98 0.34 16.17
N CYS A 712 -19.11 0.12 16.85
CA CYS A 712 -19.19 -0.61 18.11
C CYS A 712 -19.94 -1.94 17.87
N ARG A 713 -19.31 -3.06 18.24
CA ARG A 713 -19.83 -4.42 18.00
C ARG A 713 -20.38 -5.09 19.27
N PHE A 714 -20.54 -4.31 20.33
CA PHE A 714 -21.10 -4.79 21.58
C PHE A 714 -22.55 -5.26 21.39
N SER A 715 -22.86 -6.42 21.96
CA SER A 715 -24.20 -7.01 21.97
C SER A 715 -24.38 -7.84 23.23
N LYS A 716 -25.58 -7.85 23.80
CA LYS A 716 -25.94 -8.66 24.97
C LYS A 716 -27.33 -9.29 24.81
N PRO A 717 -27.63 -10.42 25.49
CA PRO A 717 -28.99 -10.95 25.56
C PRO A 717 -29.95 -9.93 26.19
N LEU A 718 -31.26 -10.13 26.00
CA LEU A 718 -32.26 -9.34 26.72
C LEU A 718 -32.13 -9.62 28.24
N PRO A 719 -32.38 -8.61 29.10
CA PRO A 719 -32.44 -8.83 30.55
C PRO A 719 -33.43 -9.94 30.92
N GLU A 720 -33.05 -10.80 31.86
CA GLU A 720 -33.91 -11.90 32.32
C GLU A 720 -35.26 -11.37 32.82
N GLY A 721 -36.35 -11.99 32.36
CA GLY A 721 -37.72 -11.62 32.73
C GLY A 721 -38.34 -10.44 31.97
N LYS A 722 -37.61 -9.76 31.06
CA LYS A 722 -38.18 -8.68 30.24
C LYS A 722 -38.50 -9.14 28.82
N THR A 723 -39.76 -9.01 28.41
CA THR A 723 -40.18 -9.25 27.02
C THR A 723 -39.80 -8.08 26.11
N VAL A 724 -39.87 -8.28 24.80
CA VAL A 724 -39.63 -7.20 23.84
C VAL A 724 -40.64 -6.06 24.07
N GLU A 725 -41.90 -6.38 24.37
CA GLU A 725 -42.93 -5.38 24.66
C GLU A 725 -42.58 -4.54 25.92
N ALA A 726 -42.09 -5.19 26.98
CA ALA A 726 -41.70 -4.52 28.22
C ALA A 726 -40.49 -3.58 28.09
N LEU A 727 -39.68 -3.76 27.05
CA LEU A 727 -38.49 -2.93 26.77
C LEU A 727 -38.75 -1.82 25.75
N THR A 728 -39.92 -1.84 25.12
CA THR A 728 -40.31 -0.91 24.06
C THR A 728 -41.58 -0.12 24.40
N ALA A 729 -42.27 -0.47 25.49
CA ALA A 729 -43.33 0.33 26.07
C ALA A 729 -42.70 1.63 26.61
N LYS A 730 -43.10 2.76 26.02
CA LYS A 730 -42.83 4.08 26.57
C LYS A 730 -43.71 4.33 27.79
#